data_AF-A0A836FA66-F1
#
_entry.id   AF-A0A836FA66-F1
#
_cell.length_a   1.000
_cell.length_b   1.000
_cell.length_c   1.000
_cell.angle_alpha   90.00
_cell.angle_beta   90.00
_cell.angle_gamma   90.00
#
_symmetry.space_group_name_H-M   'P 1'
#
loop_
_entity.id
_entity.type
_entity.pdbx_description
1 polymer ?
#
loop_
_entity_poly.entity_id
_entity_poly.type
_entity_poly.pdbx_seq_one_letter_code
_entity_poly.pdbx_strand_id
1 'polypeptide(L)'
;FASCLEDPNVLANYEDLVDGVLLHSVFLQINPEPLHDEVVPSNNNPVIRTKNLKTVIQNMKQFYEEELDHVILKLPDIANLGKEPELYIADMKLLLLLLLGCAVQCPNKEKFITKIKTLHVDMQLAIVECIKQVTDHQDIVITQDAMENANMGYLFVQIKKWIQELDLYREKWRDTVLDDSVERNDSSISAESEDINKVQQSHPVTKTEREDNHHYVVELADWKSKVRKQRQELEEKTEALLECKEELEHNKALLVKLRQENQELMHEARTAKSYRDELDAVIERADRADRLEIEVTRYREKLTDIEFYKTRIEELREDNRVLMETREMLEEQLSSSRNRADKVLELESEIIKYKQLLNDMALERAADKEKYQELVEENTQLHQLTKAAANEAALAGSSDSEEPVHNDNRLSEQLTSNAQARALKLELENRRLNTLIDSLKESSFHENSSRVLELEKEKKKLSLKIDSLNDNKERLTQQNTDLELVCKQALEENKKLQNTLKNQRTSFEKQQQEVQTLHMKMMELEKNYDTAVKEKQRVQLLLESVQRRADDLERTLETTNQKVEELKLIENNINDINSKCLDLETRLTATEKEKDAAQRDIHKYRETIEEKDVALDKATNTIEVLKKKVGQLEQELQECVTQISRLQEIERSSKELDSRAAIDRETLEILQSNLVAEKLSNQQLYTVLEKLGLSDNILLSQPLETILERIAQIPEVINHIKKSFVSESNEETTSESATCTDKESDVNKTLETVIEPLKRELEHLQIKASMSETAMENLLSENAKLQVHITTLQSQSNSLTVQHTALQLANSQLIAEKEELLKERSTQQNVYSALLHDQNTLQSLHEQLNNEYENLRRERDTLKSNLRDVKNENRTLRETCERLEARSETLQSEREALINNTKSLNNLRGEHSKLKDDFRNLYTASERLKAEYRNLQDDYRKNKIEMNRLSLKQTEMQGELSIKDEQCSDLKLEVNSLHERCDRLLEMNSGLDNDRRSLMEHISLLFTQYHELLTHSLQDKEHYHMEEKLFADKVNHLYRQKEKLEDKIMEHYRKLNSCTTKKKGFGASLVRRVRKAGSELLNKNRRSWAEDSKQSDSKTYESDTCGNDSDASTDDYRLPGPSRVFGSDALGHAGTRRTVYYTDDSPPSSASLPTERLLSESFQEQGDNSAQMETNLKSETQAESRPFLIYNKVSAVINESKNISSPMKDAVQDEALTEPSADKEPKTGSPIWYEYGCV
;
A
#
# COMPACT_ATOMS: atom_id res chain seq x y z
N PHE A 1 -27.90 39.17 15.45
CA PHE A 1 -28.10 40.10 16.57
C PHE A 1 -29.51 40.68 16.57
N ALA A 2 -29.90 41.59 15.66
CA ALA A 2 -31.22 42.26 15.70
C ALA A 2 -32.44 41.31 15.77
N SER A 3 -32.39 40.13 15.14
CA SER A 3 -33.42 39.08 15.24
C SER A 3 -33.55 38.41 16.64
N CYS A 4 -32.67 38.77 17.58
CA CYS A 4 -32.74 38.38 18.98
C CYS A 4 -33.37 39.46 19.87
N LEU A 5 -33.51 40.71 19.41
CA LEU A 5 -34.18 41.76 20.17
C LEU A 5 -35.70 41.59 20.11
N GLU A 6 -36.41 42.00 21.17
CA GLU A 6 -37.88 42.00 21.19
C GLU A 6 -38.46 43.10 20.30
N ASP A 7 -37.85 44.29 20.31
CA ASP A 7 -38.04 45.34 19.31
C ASP A 7 -36.71 45.60 18.57
N PRO A 8 -36.61 45.21 17.28
CA PRO A 8 -35.42 45.47 16.47
C PRO A 8 -35.11 46.97 16.27
N ASN A 9 -36.07 47.88 16.46
CA ASN A 9 -35.88 49.32 16.23
C ASN A 9 -35.07 49.99 17.35
N VAL A 10 -34.83 49.32 18.47
CA VAL A 10 -34.00 49.82 19.59
C VAL A 10 -32.50 49.83 19.22
N LEU A 11 -32.09 49.06 18.21
CA LEU A 11 -30.77 49.14 17.59
C LEU A 11 -30.85 50.06 16.35
N ALA A 12 -30.84 51.37 16.57
CA ALA A 12 -30.90 52.37 15.51
C ALA A 12 -29.49 52.75 15.01
N ASN A 13 -28.53 52.83 15.94
CA ASN A 13 -27.15 53.27 15.72
C ASN A 13 -26.14 52.30 16.34
N TYR A 14 -24.87 52.52 16.03
CA TYR A 14 -23.76 51.75 16.61
C TYR A 14 -23.55 52.04 18.11
N GLU A 15 -23.84 53.25 18.59
CA GLU A 15 -23.72 53.61 20.03
C GLU A 15 -24.64 52.77 20.93
N ASP A 16 -25.86 52.45 20.48
CA ASP A 16 -26.85 51.65 21.22
C ASP A 16 -26.33 50.25 21.57
N LEU A 17 -25.36 49.75 20.77
CA LEU A 17 -24.69 48.47 20.95
C LEU A 17 -23.53 48.56 21.95
N VAL A 18 -22.79 49.67 21.92
CA VAL A 18 -21.65 49.98 22.80
C VAL A 18 -22.10 50.24 24.25
N ASP A 19 -23.36 50.66 24.45
CA ASP A 19 -23.95 50.78 25.78
C ASP A 19 -23.97 49.46 26.57
N GLY A 20 -23.81 48.31 25.90
CA GLY A 20 -23.73 46.97 26.52
C GLY A 20 -25.10 46.42 26.98
N VAL A 21 -26.08 47.27 27.26
CA VAL A 21 -27.46 46.90 27.65
C VAL A 21 -28.08 45.94 26.64
N LEU A 22 -28.00 46.24 25.34
CA LEU A 22 -28.53 45.36 24.29
C LEU A 22 -27.77 44.03 24.21
N LEU A 23 -26.45 44.02 24.41
CA LEU A 23 -25.65 42.79 24.40
C LEU A 23 -26.05 41.87 25.56
N HIS A 24 -26.20 42.45 26.76
CA HIS A 24 -26.65 41.75 27.96
C HIS A 24 -28.06 41.17 27.79
N SER A 25 -29.00 41.94 27.22
CA SER A 25 -30.36 41.47 26.93
C SER A 25 -30.42 40.28 25.96
N VAL A 26 -29.44 40.16 25.06
CA VAL A 26 -29.30 38.99 24.17
C VAL A 26 -28.56 37.85 24.87
N PHE A 27 -27.59 38.15 25.74
CA PHE A 27 -26.89 37.14 26.54
C PHE A 27 -27.84 36.42 27.53
N LEU A 28 -28.78 37.14 28.13
CA LEU A 28 -29.84 36.56 28.99
C LEU A 28 -30.76 35.55 28.28
N GLN A 29 -30.79 35.54 26.93
CA GLN A 29 -31.50 34.52 26.14
C GLN A 29 -30.66 33.25 25.92
N ILE A 30 -29.35 33.32 26.18
CA ILE A 30 -28.36 32.25 26.03
C ILE A 30 -28.21 31.52 27.37
N ASN A 31 -27.80 32.26 28.42
CA ASN A 31 -27.83 31.84 29.82
C ASN A 31 -28.72 32.83 30.62
N PRO A 32 -29.88 32.39 31.15
CA PRO A 32 -30.78 33.22 31.96
C PRO A 32 -30.29 33.57 33.38
N GLU A 33 -29.26 32.91 33.90
CA GLU A 33 -28.72 33.08 35.26
C GLU A 33 -27.21 33.43 35.21
N PRO A 34 -26.83 34.61 34.67
CA PRO A 34 -25.44 35.06 34.65
C PRO A 34 -24.93 35.44 36.04
N LEU A 35 -23.62 35.25 36.29
CA LEU A 35 -23.01 35.54 37.59
C LEU A 35 -22.84 37.05 37.86
N HIS A 36 -22.89 37.89 36.82
CA HIS A 36 -22.89 39.35 36.94
C HIS A 36 -24.05 39.98 36.15
N ASP A 37 -25.06 40.52 36.84
CA ASP A 37 -26.26 41.12 36.22
C ASP A 37 -26.29 42.67 36.29
N GLU A 38 -25.23 43.30 36.81
CA GLU A 38 -25.16 44.77 36.95
C GLU A 38 -24.84 45.48 35.62
N VAL A 39 -25.86 45.68 34.79
CA VAL A 39 -25.80 46.48 33.55
C VAL A 39 -26.84 47.60 33.58
N VAL A 40 -26.42 48.85 33.36
CA VAL A 40 -27.26 50.06 33.54
C VAL A 40 -27.03 51.03 32.36
N PRO A 41 -28.06 51.62 31.72
CA PRO A 41 -27.88 52.53 30.59
C PRO A 41 -26.90 53.68 30.88
N SER A 42 -25.87 53.83 30.04
CA SER A 42 -24.75 54.75 30.29
C SER A 42 -25.09 56.21 30.06
N ASN A 43 -26.12 56.53 29.28
CA ASN A 43 -26.43 57.88 28.81
C ASN A 43 -25.19 58.59 28.23
N ASN A 44 -24.42 57.85 27.41
CA ASN A 44 -23.16 58.26 26.79
C ASN A 44 -21.98 58.54 27.76
N ASN A 45 -22.05 58.08 29.02
CA ASN A 45 -20.91 58.09 29.93
C ASN A 45 -19.93 56.93 29.62
N PRO A 46 -18.68 57.20 29.19
CA PRO A 46 -17.73 56.15 28.81
C PRO A 46 -17.35 55.22 29.98
N VAL A 47 -17.36 55.70 31.22
CA VAL A 47 -17.07 54.87 32.41
C VAL A 47 -18.14 53.80 32.62
N ILE A 48 -19.42 54.17 32.39
CA ILE A 48 -20.54 53.23 32.50
C ILE A 48 -20.56 52.27 31.31
N ARG A 49 -20.25 52.75 30.08
CA ARG A 49 -20.01 51.88 28.90
C ARG A 49 -18.94 50.82 29.21
N THR A 50 -17.75 51.23 29.68
CA THR A 50 -16.69 50.29 30.06
C THR A 50 -17.12 49.33 31.17
N LYS A 51 -17.90 49.77 32.18
CA LYS A 51 -18.44 48.84 33.20
C LYS A 51 -19.39 47.81 32.58
N ASN A 52 -20.40 48.25 31.84
CA ASN A 52 -21.39 47.37 31.19
C ASN A 52 -20.70 46.34 30.27
N LEU A 53 -19.73 46.78 29.48
CA LEU A 53 -18.96 45.91 28.60
C LEU A 53 -18.04 44.95 29.38
N LYS A 54 -17.53 45.34 30.57
CA LYS A 54 -16.83 44.41 31.50
C LYS A 54 -17.78 43.31 31.98
N THR A 55 -18.96 43.67 32.48
CA THR A 55 -20.00 42.73 32.92
C THR A 55 -20.33 41.70 31.83
N VAL A 56 -20.61 42.18 30.61
CA VAL A 56 -20.95 41.35 29.45
C VAL A 56 -19.81 40.39 29.07
N ILE A 57 -18.55 40.85 29.05
CA ILE A 57 -17.41 39.98 28.74
C ILE A 57 -17.14 38.95 29.84
N GLN A 58 -17.26 39.32 31.12
CA GLN A 58 -17.04 38.38 32.22
C GLN A 58 -18.04 37.22 32.14
N ASN A 59 -19.33 37.52 31.90
CA ASN A 59 -20.36 36.51 31.69
C ASN A 59 -20.06 35.60 30.47
N MET A 60 -19.62 36.18 29.34
CA MET A 60 -19.22 35.39 28.16
C MET A 60 -18.01 34.51 28.42
N LYS A 61 -16.98 35.04 29.10
CA LYS A 61 -15.76 34.29 29.42
C LYS A 61 -16.10 33.10 30.31
N GLN A 62 -16.88 33.31 31.37
CA GLN A 62 -17.35 32.25 32.24
C GLN A 62 -18.14 31.19 31.48
N PHE A 63 -19.06 31.60 30.60
CA PHE A 63 -19.83 30.68 29.75
C PHE A 63 -18.93 29.79 28.88
N TYR A 64 -17.87 30.35 28.28
CA TYR A 64 -16.89 29.54 27.53
C TYR A 64 -16.07 28.63 28.46
N GLU A 65 -15.57 29.13 29.60
CA GLU A 65 -14.62 28.39 30.44
C GLU A 65 -15.24 27.35 31.39
N GLU A 66 -16.52 27.52 31.77
CA GLU A 66 -17.25 26.70 32.74
C GLU A 66 -18.45 25.91 32.15
N GLU A 67 -19.21 26.45 31.19
CA GLU A 67 -20.34 25.72 30.55
C GLU A 67 -19.93 24.96 29.28
N LEU A 68 -18.90 25.43 28.57
CA LEU A 68 -18.37 24.79 27.35
C LEU A 68 -16.98 24.16 27.54
N ASP A 69 -16.34 24.39 28.68
CA ASP A 69 -14.95 24.00 29.00
C ASP A 69 -13.85 24.53 28.03
N HIS A 70 -14.24 25.41 27.10
CA HIS A 70 -13.40 26.05 26.08
C HIS A 70 -12.48 27.14 26.65
N VAL A 71 -11.49 27.59 25.86
CA VAL A 71 -10.53 28.63 26.29
C VAL A 71 -10.46 29.76 25.27
N ILE A 72 -10.68 31.01 25.70
CA ILE A 72 -10.64 32.19 24.83
C ILE A 72 -9.19 32.70 24.72
N LEU A 73 -8.67 32.81 23.49
CA LEU A 73 -7.33 33.36 23.23
C LEU A 73 -7.29 34.88 23.10
N LYS A 74 -8.41 35.50 22.69
CA LYS A 74 -8.50 36.91 22.32
C LYS A 74 -9.77 37.53 22.91
N LEU A 75 -9.59 38.43 23.87
CA LEU A 75 -10.66 39.23 24.47
C LEU A 75 -10.67 40.67 23.89
N PRO A 76 -11.85 41.25 23.60
CA PRO A 76 -11.99 42.66 23.19
C PRO A 76 -11.44 43.69 24.20
N ASP A 77 -10.83 44.76 23.70
CA ASP A 77 -10.43 45.91 24.53
C ASP A 77 -11.60 46.85 24.84
N ILE A 78 -12.35 46.47 25.88
CA ILE A 78 -13.46 47.25 26.46
C ILE A 78 -13.05 48.57 27.12
N ALA A 79 -11.78 48.74 27.49
CA ALA A 79 -11.31 49.97 28.11
C ALA A 79 -11.20 51.09 27.07
N ASN A 80 -10.81 50.76 25.85
CA ASN A 80 -10.78 51.69 24.73
C ASN A 80 -12.11 51.72 23.95
N LEU A 81 -12.78 50.59 23.73
CA LEU A 81 -14.10 50.52 23.08
C LEU A 81 -15.18 51.33 23.83
N GLY A 82 -15.15 51.38 25.17
CA GLY A 82 -16.07 52.21 25.95
C GLY A 82 -15.80 53.72 25.85
N LYS A 83 -14.56 54.12 25.54
CA LYS A 83 -14.11 55.53 25.42
C LYS A 83 -14.23 56.09 24.01
N GLU A 84 -13.72 55.36 23.02
CA GLU A 84 -13.54 55.81 21.63
C GLU A 84 -14.16 54.81 20.64
N PRO A 85 -15.47 54.51 20.75
CA PRO A 85 -16.09 53.37 20.07
C PRO A 85 -15.95 53.35 18.55
N GLU A 86 -15.89 54.52 17.91
CA GLU A 86 -15.73 54.65 16.45
C GLU A 86 -14.36 54.14 15.94
N LEU A 87 -13.33 54.17 16.79
CA LEU A 87 -11.98 53.68 16.44
C LEU A 87 -11.83 52.18 16.71
N TYR A 88 -12.56 51.64 17.69
CA TYR A 88 -12.43 50.25 18.18
C TYR A 88 -13.53 49.31 17.65
N ILE A 89 -14.00 49.55 16.42
CA ILE A 89 -15.00 48.70 15.73
C ILE A 89 -14.53 47.24 15.56
N ALA A 90 -13.22 46.98 15.55
CA ALA A 90 -12.66 45.63 15.51
C ALA A 90 -13.00 44.82 16.78
N ASP A 91 -12.83 45.41 17.95
CA ASP A 91 -13.15 44.83 19.26
C ASP A 91 -14.66 44.60 19.42
N MET A 92 -15.49 45.52 18.91
CA MET A 92 -16.95 45.33 18.91
C MET A 92 -17.38 44.18 17.97
N LYS A 93 -16.68 43.95 16.85
CA LYS A 93 -16.89 42.75 16.02
C LYS A 93 -16.49 41.47 16.75
N LEU A 94 -15.35 41.47 17.46
CA LEU A 94 -14.90 40.33 18.26
C LEU A 94 -15.90 40.02 19.40
N LEU A 95 -16.45 41.05 20.06
CA LEU A 95 -17.46 40.90 21.10
C LEU A 95 -18.77 40.29 20.56
N LEU A 96 -19.23 40.74 19.39
CA LEU A 96 -20.37 40.12 18.69
C LEU A 96 -20.09 38.68 18.23
N LEU A 97 -18.85 38.37 17.87
CA LEU A 97 -18.42 37.04 17.43
C LEU A 97 -18.43 36.03 18.58
N LEU A 98 -17.92 36.44 19.74
CA LEU A 98 -17.99 35.65 20.98
C LEU A 98 -19.44 35.42 21.41
N LEU A 99 -20.29 36.48 21.41
CA LEU A 99 -21.74 36.37 21.69
C LEU A 99 -22.46 35.40 20.73
N LEU A 100 -22.11 35.44 19.44
CA LEU A 100 -22.66 34.53 18.43
C LEU A 100 -22.24 33.08 18.73
N GLY A 101 -20.97 32.85 19.09
CA GLY A 101 -20.48 31.52 19.47
C GLY A 101 -21.19 30.96 20.69
N CYS A 102 -21.37 31.76 21.76
CA CYS A 102 -22.21 31.37 22.91
C CYS A 102 -23.62 30.96 22.45
N ALA A 103 -24.26 31.79 21.61
CA ALA A 103 -25.63 31.56 21.13
C ALA A 103 -25.80 30.27 20.30
N VAL A 104 -24.78 29.86 19.53
CA VAL A 104 -24.86 28.62 18.72
C VAL A 104 -24.28 27.38 19.41
N GLN A 105 -23.58 27.52 20.53
CA GLN A 105 -23.03 26.41 21.30
C GLN A 105 -23.91 26.02 22.51
N CYS A 106 -24.64 26.99 23.09
CA CYS A 106 -25.50 26.82 24.28
C CYS A 106 -26.58 25.72 24.19
N PRO A 107 -27.17 25.29 25.33
CA PRO A 107 -28.27 24.32 25.35
C PRO A 107 -29.50 24.75 24.51
N ASN A 108 -29.73 26.06 24.37
CA ASN A 108 -30.84 26.64 23.61
C ASN A 108 -30.54 26.86 22.11
N LYS A 109 -29.38 26.42 21.60
CA LYS A 109 -28.85 26.76 20.25
C LYS A 109 -29.81 26.57 19.09
N GLU A 110 -30.70 25.58 19.14
CA GLU A 110 -31.69 25.34 18.08
C GLU A 110 -32.59 26.56 17.82
N LYS A 111 -32.91 27.34 18.85
CA LYS A 111 -33.70 28.59 18.73
C LYS A 111 -32.93 29.63 17.91
N PHE A 112 -31.64 29.83 18.20
CA PHE A 112 -30.78 30.78 17.50
C PHE A 112 -30.46 30.32 16.07
N ILE A 113 -30.15 29.03 15.87
CA ILE A 113 -29.93 28.43 14.55
C ILE A 113 -31.20 28.53 13.68
N THR A 114 -32.39 28.35 14.26
CA THR A 114 -33.66 28.53 13.54
C THR A 114 -33.87 30.00 13.16
N LYS A 115 -33.60 30.96 14.07
CA LYS A 115 -33.59 32.39 13.73
C LYS A 115 -32.63 32.71 12.59
N ILE A 116 -31.39 32.18 12.61
CA ILE A 116 -30.41 32.36 11.52
C ILE A 116 -30.94 31.81 10.18
N LYS A 117 -31.56 30.62 10.17
CA LYS A 117 -32.15 30.00 8.98
C LYS A 117 -33.32 30.78 8.35
N THR A 118 -33.87 31.80 9.04
CA THR A 118 -34.90 32.71 8.48
C THR A 118 -34.32 33.95 7.79
N LEU A 119 -33.01 34.19 7.87
CA LEU A 119 -32.33 35.33 7.22
C LEU A 119 -32.09 35.07 5.72
N HIS A 120 -31.74 36.12 4.97
CA HIS A 120 -31.33 35.98 3.56
C HIS A 120 -30.11 35.05 3.41
N VAL A 121 -30.02 34.29 2.32
CA VAL A 121 -29.00 33.25 2.11
C VAL A 121 -27.57 33.80 2.26
N ASP A 122 -27.28 34.97 1.71
CA ASP A 122 -25.95 35.60 1.84
C ASP A 122 -25.60 35.94 3.30
N MET A 123 -26.59 36.35 4.09
CA MET A 123 -26.42 36.57 5.53
C MET A 123 -26.24 35.25 6.29
N GLN A 124 -26.92 34.17 5.87
CA GLN A 124 -26.68 32.84 6.45
C GLN A 124 -25.25 32.38 6.19
N LEU A 125 -24.74 32.53 4.95
CA LEU A 125 -23.36 32.17 4.60
C LEU A 125 -22.33 33.00 5.36
N ALA A 126 -22.53 34.31 5.46
CA ALA A 126 -21.66 35.19 6.25
C ALA A 126 -21.66 34.83 7.75
N ILE A 127 -22.83 34.53 8.32
CA ILE A 127 -22.96 34.11 9.73
C ILE A 127 -22.34 32.73 9.96
N VAL A 128 -22.45 31.79 9.01
CA VAL A 128 -21.77 30.49 9.08
C VAL A 128 -20.25 30.67 9.13
N GLU A 129 -19.68 31.57 8.33
CA GLU A 129 -18.23 31.84 8.39
C GLU A 129 -17.81 32.51 9.70
N CYS A 130 -18.64 33.37 10.27
CA CYS A 130 -18.45 33.89 11.62
C CYS A 130 -18.53 32.79 12.70
N ILE A 131 -19.44 31.82 12.58
CA ILE A 131 -19.51 30.68 13.52
C ILE A 131 -18.21 29.88 13.48
N LYS A 132 -17.70 29.55 12.28
CA LYS A 132 -16.42 28.82 12.12
C LYS A 132 -15.24 29.50 12.80
N GLN A 133 -15.24 30.83 12.92
CA GLN A 133 -14.15 31.57 13.58
C GLN A 133 -14.11 31.38 15.11
N VAL A 134 -15.15 30.77 15.70
CA VAL A 134 -15.27 30.45 17.14
C VAL A 134 -15.68 28.99 17.41
N THR A 135 -15.61 28.12 16.39
CA THR A 135 -15.76 26.65 16.50
C THR A 135 -14.60 25.90 15.84
N ASP A 136 -14.25 26.27 14.61
CA ASP A 136 -13.33 25.50 13.75
C ASP A 136 -11.92 26.11 13.76
N HIS A 137 -11.82 27.44 13.81
CA HIS A 137 -10.56 28.17 13.81
C HIS A 137 -10.11 28.45 15.24
N GLN A 138 -9.04 27.79 15.66
CA GLN A 138 -8.46 27.89 17.01
C GLN A 138 -7.73 29.22 17.29
N ASP A 139 -7.93 30.24 16.44
CA ASP A 139 -7.32 31.57 16.54
C ASP A 139 -7.97 32.46 17.62
N ILE A 140 -9.21 32.17 18.02
CA ILE A 140 -10.01 33.03 18.92
C ILE A 140 -10.49 32.24 20.14
N VAL A 141 -10.95 31.01 19.94
CA VAL A 141 -11.36 30.08 20.99
C VAL A 141 -10.76 28.71 20.68
N ILE A 142 -10.13 28.06 21.66
CA ILE A 142 -9.74 26.66 21.58
C ILE A 142 -10.83 25.81 22.22
N THR A 143 -11.43 24.93 21.43
CA THR A 143 -12.40 23.92 21.87
C THR A 143 -11.70 22.69 22.43
N GLN A 144 -12.17 22.12 23.54
CA GLN A 144 -11.55 20.93 24.16
C GLN A 144 -11.50 19.74 23.19
N ASP A 145 -12.64 19.41 22.56
CA ASP A 145 -12.76 18.34 21.55
C ASP A 145 -11.63 18.37 20.51
N ALA A 146 -11.27 19.54 19.98
CA ALA A 146 -10.26 19.65 18.93
C ALA A 146 -8.82 19.47 19.44
N MET A 147 -8.57 19.63 20.74
CA MET A 147 -7.29 19.28 21.37
C MET A 147 -7.24 17.82 21.81
N GLU A 148 -8.35 17.23 22.24
CA GLU A 148 -8.43 15.79 22.54
C GLU A 148 -8.30 14.95 21.26
N ASN A 149 -9.00 15.32 20.18
CA ASN A 149 -8.84 14.67 18.86
C ASN A 149 -7.42 14.83 18.27
N ALA A 150 -6.67 15.87 18.68
CA ALA A 150 -5.26 16.05 18.33
C ALA A 150 -4.29 15.31 19.29
N ASN A 151 -4.80 14.60 20.30
CA ASN A 151 -4.05 13.96 21.39
C ASN A 151 -3.16 14.94 22.19
N MET A 152 -3.59 16.20 22.30
CA MET A 152 -2.88 17.33 22.92
C MET A 152 -3.50 17.80 24.24
N GLY A 153 -4.32 16.98 24.91
CA GLY A 153 -5.07 17.36 26.12
C GLY A 153 -4.21 17.92 27.27
N TYR A 154 -3.00 17.39 27.49
CA TYR A 154 -2.06 17.95 28.47
C TYR A 154 -1.64 19.40 28.13
N LEU A 155 -1.46 19.67 26.83
CA LEU A 155 -1.06 20.98 26.32
C LEU A 155 -2.23 21.98 26.41
N PHE A 156 -3.47 21.52 26.22
CA PHE A 156 -4.69 22.31 26.45
C PHE A 156 -4.83 22.74 27.91
N VAL A 157 -4.61 21.85 28.88
CA VAL A 157 -4.61 22.18 30.31
C VAL A 157 -3.55 23.24 30.64
N GLN A 158 -2.35 23.12 30.08
CA GLN A 158 -1.28 24.10 30.26
C GLN A 158 -1.63 25.46 29.64
N ILE A 159 -2.30 25.49 28.48
CA ILE A 159 -2.79 26.71 27.83
C ILE A 159 -3.93 27.37 28.63
N LYS A 160 -4.91 26.60 29.14
CA LYS A 160 -5.99 27.08 30.03
C LYS A 160 -5.39 27.78 31.26
N LYS A 161 -4.37 27.18 31.88
CA LYS A 161 -3.62 27.78 32.99
C LYS A 161 -2.87 29.06 32.60
N TRP A 162 -2.09 29.06 31.52
CA TRP A 162 -1.33 30.25 31.11
C TRP A 162 -2.23 31.44 30.74
N ILE A 163 -3.42 31.20 30.19
CA ILE A 163 -4.38 32.26 29.86
C ILE A 163 -5.05 32.82 31.11
N GLN A 164 -5.37 31.98 32.10
CA GLN A 164 -5.81 32.42 33.42
C GLN A 164 -4.73 33.27 34.13
N GLU A 165 -3.46 32.87 34.06
CA GLU A 165 -2.33 33.68 34.57
C GLU A 165 -2.20 35.01 33.82
N LEU A 166 -2.23 35.00 32.49
CA LEU A 166 -2.13 36.21 31.66
C LEU A 166 -3.27 37.21 31.92
N ASP A 167 -4.52 36.75 32.03
CA ASP A 167 -5.65 37.63 32.32
C ASP A 167 -5.62 38.18 33.74
N LEU A 168 -5.14 37.40 34.72
CA LEU A 168 -4.91 37.85 36.09
C LEU A 168 -3.78 38.90 36.16
N TYR A 169 -2.77 38.83 35.28
CA TYR A 169 -1.84 39.94 35.08
C TYR A 169 -2.52 41.14 34.40
N ARG A 170 -3.32 40.94 33.34
CA ARG A 170 -4.06 42.05 32.66
C ARG A 170 -5.04 42.76 33.58
N GLU A 171 -5.63 42.10 34.57
CA GLU A 171 -6.45 42.73 35.61
C GLU A 171 -5.58 43.61 36.52
N LYS A 172 -4.54 43.04 37.15
CA LYS A 172 -3.61 43.80 38.00
C LYS A 172 -2.98 45.02 37.30
N TRP A 173 -2.62 44.90 36.02
CA TRP A 173 -2.09 46.00 35.20
C TRP A 173 -3.14 47.06 34.81
N ARG A 174 -4.44 46.75 34.87
CA ARG A 174 -5.51 47.75 34.70
C ARG A 174 -5.81 48.45 36.02
N ASP A 175 -5.83 47.71 37.12
CA ASP A 175 -6.14 48.24 38.45
C ASP A 175 -5.06 49.25 38.91
N THR A 176 -3.76 48.97 38.70
CA THR A 176 -2.68 49.92 39.02
C THR A 176 -2.69 51.19 38.15
N VAL A 177 -3.17 51.09 36.90
CA VAL A 177 -3.33 52.25 36.00
C VAL A 177 -4.57 53.08 36.36
N LEU A 178 -5.56 52.47 37.03
CA LEU A 178 -6.70 53.18 37.58
C LEU A 178 -6.31 53.96 38.85
N ASP A 179 -5.54 53.39 39.78
CA ASP A 179 -5.05 54.11 40.98
C ASP A 179 -4.23 55.37 40.62
N ASP A 180 -3.24 55.27 39.71
CA ASP A 180 -2.44 56.43 39.24
C ASP A 180 -3.28 57.48 38.46
N SER A 181 -4.54 57.16 38.12
CA SER A 181 -5.50 58.12 37.55
C SER A 181 -6.41 58.77 38.61
N VAL A 182 -6.60 58.12 39.77
CA VAL A 182 -7.40 58.64 40.90
C VAL A 182 -6.58 59.64 41.72
N GLU A 183 -5.33 59.32 42.06
CA GLU A 183 -4.47 60.23 42.87
C GLU A 183 -4.20 61.59 42.18
N ARG A 184 -4.27 61.65 40.84
CA ARG A 184 -4.04 62.87 40.07
C ARG A 184 -5.25 63.80 39.95
N ASN A 185 -6.46 63.33 40.25
CA ASN A 185 -7.68 64.13 40.10
C ASN A 185 -8.09 64.88 41.37
N ASP A 186 -7.59 64.48 42.54
CA ASP A 186 -7.87 65.18 43.82
C ASP A 186 -6.80 66.23 44.18
N SER A 187 -5.82 66.45 43.29
CA SER A 187 -4.62 67.27 43.51
C SER A 187 -4.54 68.53 42.62
N SER A 188 -5.69 69.04 42.13
CA SER A 188 -5.72 70.28 41.34
C SER A 188 -6.93 71.20 41.59
N ILE A 189 -6.85 72.05 42.61
CA ILE A 189 -7.33 73.46 42.62
C ILE A 189 -6.92 74.16 43.93
N SER A 190 -6.51 75.43 43.82
CA SER A 190 -6.19 76.39 44.90
C SER A 190 -4.82 76.25 45.60
N ALA A 191 -4.17 77.41 45.78
CA ALA A 191 -2.77 77.62 46.21
C ALA A 191 -1.73 77.00 45.25
N GLU A 192 -0.61 77.65 44.91
CA GLU A 192 -0.04 78.91 45.39
C GLU A 192 0.19 79.89 44.23
N SER A 193 -0.08 81.19 44.43
CA SER A 193 0.27 82.27 43.47
C SER A 193 0.46 83.65 44.13
N GLU A 194 0.50 83.70 45.46
CA GLU A 194 0.77 84.91 46.23
C GLU A 194 1.78 84.58 47.34
N ASP A 195 3.06 84.91 47.14
CA ASP A 195 3.88 85.62 48.15
C ASP A 195 5.27 86.00 47.62
N ILE A 196 5.32 87.08 46.81
CA ILE A 196 6.55 87.81 46.53
C ILE A 196 6.30 89.31 46.74
N ASN A 197 6.16 89.76 47.99
CA ASN A 197 6.24 91.19 48.35
C ASN A 197 6.39 91.46 49.87
N LYS A 198 7.20 92.49 50.23
CA LYS A 198 7.36 93.16 51.57
C LYS A 198 8.38 92.63 52.60
N VAL A 199 9.65 92.71 52.22
CA VAL A 199 10.63 93.69 52.76
C VAL A 199 10.33 94.36 54.13
N GLN A 200 11.22 94.13 55.12
CA GLN A 200 11.66 94.96 56.27
C GLN A 200 10.65 95.48 57.34
N GLN A 201 10.97 95.24 58.63
CA GLN A 201 11.49 96.28 59.56
C GLN A 201 12.00 95.75 60.93
N SER A 202 12.91 96.53 61.56
CA SER A 202 13.34 96.54 62.98
C SER A 202 14.11 95.35 63.62
N HIS A 203 15.24 95.69 64.27
CA HIS A 203 15.96 94.93 65.33
C HIS A 203 15.34 95.21 66.73
N PRO A 204 15.81 94.64 67.88
CA PRO A 204 16.93 93.69 68.09
C PRO A 204 16.64 92.50 69.05
N VAL A 205 17.59 91.55 69.14
CA VAL A 205 18.27 91.09 70.39
C VAL A 205 19.19 89.90 70.05
N THR A 206 20.37 89.84 70.69
CA THR A 206 21.38 88.79 70.49
C THR A 206 21.12 87.55 71.34
N LYS A 207 21.12 86.34 70.72
CA LYS A 207 21.71 85.10 71.30
C LYS A 207 21.67 83.82 70.44
N THR A 208 20.80 83.70 69.43
CA THR A 208 20.45 82.40 68.80
C THR A 208 21.44 81.83 67.77
N GLU A 209 22.36 82.64 67.23
CA GLU A 209 23.19 82.29 66.05
C GLU A 209 24.03 80.99 66.14
N ARG A 210 24.24 80.41 67.34
CA ARG A 210 24.92 79.10 67.49
C ARG A 210 24.00 77.89 67.33
N GLU A 211 22.71 78.05 67.64
CA GLU A 211 21.69 77.00 67.51
C GLU A 211 21.18 76.95 66.07
N ASP A 212 20.89 78.11 65.46
CA ASP A 212 20.50 78.20 64.05
C ASP A 212 21.58 77.63 63.10
N ASN A 213 22.86 77.96 63.33
CA ASN A 213 23.95 77.38 62.54
C ASN A 213 24.09 75.85 62.72
N HIS A 214 23.73 75.30 63.88
CA HIS A 214 23.64 73.83 64.03
C HIS A 214 22.44 73.28 63.26
N HIS A 215 21.29 73.94 63.32
CA HIS A 215 20.08 73.52 62.60
C HIS A 215 20.31 73.48 61.09
N TYR A 216 20.90 74.53 60.50
CA TYR A 216 21.26 74.55 59.08
C TYR A 216 22.33 73.53 58.70
N VAL A 217 23.28 73.20 59.59
CA VAL A 217 24.28 72.14 59.33
C VAL A 217 23.63 70.75 59.35
N VAL A 218 22.66 70.50 60.24
CA VAL A 218 21.87 69.26 60.27
C VAL A 218 20.98 69.15 59.04
N GLU A 219 20.22 70.19 58.70
CA GLU A 219 19.38 70.21 57.49
C GLU A 219 20.21 70.02 56.22
N LEU A 220 21.37 70.66 56.11
CA LEU A 220 22.26 70.50 54.95
C LEU A 220 22.95 69.12 54.92
N ALA A 221 23.07 68.43 56.07
CA ALA A 221 23.44 67.03 56.13
C ALA A 221 22.30 66.11 55.68
N ASP A 222 21.05 66.37 56.09
CA ASP A 222 19.86 65.63 55.68
C ASP A 222 19.54 65.81 54.19
N TRP A 223 19.67 67.01 53.64
CA TRP A 223 19.56 67.26 52.20
C TRP A 223 20.69 66.56 51.43
N LYS A 224 21.93 66.54 51.94
CA LYS A 224 23.01 65.71 51.36
C LYS A 224 22.72 64.22 51.48
N SER A 225 22.05 63.77 52.54
CA SER A 225 21.62 62.38 52.74
C SER A 225 20.56 61.99 51.72
N LYS A 226 19.50 62.80 51.55
CA LYS A 226 18.47 62.65 50.51
C LYS A 226 19.09 62.63 49.10
N VAL A 227 20.01 63.53 48.79
CA VAL A 227 20.69 63.56 47.47
C VAL A 227 21.57 62.33 47.24
N ARG A 228 22.22 61.77 48.27
CA ARG A 228 22.93 60.47 48.15
C ARG A 228 21.95 59.33 47.92
N LYS A 229 20.87 59.25 48.71
CA LYS A 229 19.84 58.21 48.57
C LYS A 229 19.18 58.25 47.18
N GLN A 230 18.78 59.43 46.70
CA GLN A 230 18.22 59.58 45.35
C GLN A 230 19.23 59.27 44.23
N ARG A 231 20.53 59.47 44.44
CA ARG A 231 21.56 59.00 43.51
C ARG A 231 21.65 57.49 43.49
N GLN A 232 21.72 56.85 44.66
CA GLN A 232 21.73 55.40 44.80
C GLN A 232 20.47 54.76 44.19
N GLU A 233 19.27 55.25 44.52
CA GLU A 233 18.00 54.78 43.95
C GLU A 233 17.92 54.96 42.42
N LEU A 234 18.64 55.93 41.86
CA LEU A 234 18.72 56.14 40.41
C LEU A 234 19.76 55.20 39.77
N GLU A 235 20.88 54.98 40.44
CA GLU A 235 21.97 54.07 40.04
C GLU A 235 21.46 52.61 40.01
N GLU A 236 20.82 52.16 41.10
CA GLU A 236 20.10 50.87 41.21
C GLU A 236 19.02 50.72 40.13
N LYS A 237 18.25 51.77 39.83
CA LYS A 237 17.25 51.75 38.74
C LYS A 237 17.87 51.76 37.35
N THR A 238 19.08 52.29 37.15
CA THR A 238 19.78 52.17 35.88
C THR A 238 20.41 50.79 35.67
N GLU A 239 20.83 50.12 36.75
CA GLU A 239 21.33 48.74 36.72
C GLU A 239 20.21 47.75 36.40
N ALA A 240 19.09 47.79 37.13
CA ALA A 240 17.91 46.96 36.83
C ALA A 240 17.32 47.21 35.42
N LEU A 241 17.46 48.44 34.89
CA LEU A 241 17.04 48.80 33.52
C LEU A 241 18.07 48.36 32.45
N LEU A 242 19.30 48.03 32.82
CA LEU A 242 20.24 47.31 31.96
C LEU A 242 19.94 45.81 31.97
N GLU A 243 19.73 45.20 33.14
CA GLU A 243 19.34 43.78 33.27
C GLU A 243 18.08 43.48 32.44
N CYS A 244 16.99 44.24 32.62
CA CYS A 244 15.76 44.10 31.83
C CYS A 244 15.96 44.32 30.31
N LYS A 245 17.01 45.04 29.87
CA LYS A 245 17.35 45.18 28.44
C LYS A 245 18.10 43.96 27.93
N GLU A 246 19.04 43.42 28.71
CA GLU A 246 19.78 42.22 28.34
C GLU A 246 18.86 40.99 28.31
N GLU A 247 17.94 40.87 29.28
CA GLU A 247 16.83 39.91 29.23
C GLU A 247 15.94 40.11 27.99
N LEU A 248 15.60 41.35 27.63
CA LEU A 248 14.79 41.63 26.45
C LEU A 248 15.51 41.27 25.14
N GLU A 249 16.80 41.54 25.00
CA GLU A 249 17.59 41.12 23.83
C GLU A 249 17.80 39.59 23.80
N HIS A 250 18.01 38.95 24.95
CA HIS A 250 18.07 37.49 25.05
C HIS A 250 16.74 36.85 24.60
N ASN A 251 15.61 37.36 25.12
CA ASN A 251 14.28 36.90 24.73
C ASN A 251 13.98 37.14 23.25
N LYS A 252 14.39 38.29 22.67
CA LYS A 252 14.31 38.53 21.22
C LYS A 252 15.10 37.51 20.42
N ALA A 253 16.35 37.22 20.82
CA ALA A 253 17.21 36.25 20.16
C ALA A 253 16.61 34.82 20.23
N LEU A 254 16.05 34.44 21.38
CA LEU A 254 15.32 33.18 21.53
C LEU A 254 14.07 33.12 20.65
N LEU A 255 13.30 34.21 20.56
CA LEU A 255 12.12 34.30 19.70
C LEU A 255 12.47 34.23 18.19
N VAL A 256 13.67 34.68 17.80
CA VAL A 256 14.19 34.50 16.43
C VAL A 256 14.57 33.03 16.18
N LYS A 257 15.28 32.38 17.11
CA LYS A 257 15.61 30.94 17.01
C LYS A 257 14.36 30.07 16.91
N LEU A 258 13.41 30.23 17.85
CA LEU A 258 12.15 29.48 17.86
C LEU A 258 11.32 29.71 16.58
N ARG A 259 11.40 30.89 15.95
CA ARG A 259 10.77 31.14 14.64
C ARG A 259 11.48 30.44 13.49
N GLN A 260 12.81 30.33 13.52
CA GLN A 260 13.57 29.58 12.54
C GLN A 260 13.33 28.08 12.68
N GLU A 261 13.42 27.54 13.90
CA GLU A 261 13.11 26.14 14.22
C GLU A 261 11.69 25.77 13.79
N ASN A 262 10.70 26.66 14.02
CA ASN A 262 9.33 26.46 13.55
C ASN A 262 9.22 26.47 12.01
N GLN A 263 10.00 27.31 11.30
CA GLN A 263 10.06 27.28 9.83
C GLN A 263 10.72 26.01 9.29
N GLU A 264 11.74 25.49 9.98
CA GLU A 264 12.44 24.25 9.62
C GLU A 264 11.52 23.04 9.86
N LEU A 265 10.85 22.95 11.01
CA LEU A 265 9.80 21.96 11.29
C LEU A 265 8.63 22.05 10.29
N MET A 266 8.23 23.25 9.88
CA MET A 266 7.22 23.47 8.84
C MET A 266 7.70 23.10 7.43
N HIS A 267 9.01 23.02 7.19
CA HIS A 267 9.57 22.46 5.96
C HIS A 267 9.61 20.93 6.02
N GLU A 268 10.06 20.36 7.13
CA GLU A 268 10.11 18.92 7.39
C GLU A 268 8.72 18.27 7.37
N ALA A 269 7.71 18.93 7.94
CA ALA A 269 6.31 18.48 7.86
C ALA A 269 5.79 18.41 6.40
N ARG A 270 6.35 19.21 5.49
CA ARG A 270 6.00 19.18 4.05
C ARG A 270 6.75 18.08 3.31
N THR A 271 8.03 17.84 3.60
CA THR A 271 8.78 16.72 3.00
C THR A 271 8.26 15.38 3.51
N ALA A 272 7.96 15.26 4.81
CA ALA A 272 7.27 14.11 5.41
C ALA A 272 5.81 13.94 4.93
N LYS A 273 5.20 14.95 4.32
CA LYS A 273 3.98 14.76 3.51
C LYS A 273 4.32 14.18 2.13
N SER A 274 5.26 14.77 1.40
CA SER A 274 5.69 14.27 0.08
C SER A 274 6.07 12.79 0.12
N TYR A 275 6.79 12.34 1.15
CA TYR A 275 7.15 10.92 1.32
C TYR A 275 5.96 10.00 1.63
N ARG A 276 4.88 10.52 2.23
CA ARG A 276 3.62 9.77 2.38
C ARG A 276 2.85 9.70 1.07
N ASP A 277 2.72 10.83 0.37
CA ASP A 277 2.10 10.89 -0.95
C ASP A 277 2.84 9.97 -1.96
N GLU A 278 4.17 9.87 -1.86
CA GLU A 278 5.00 8.91 -2.62
C GLU A 278 4.82 7.45 -2.17
N LEU A 279 4.74 7.18 -0.86
CA LEU A 279 4.52 5.84 -0.31
C LEU A 279 3.15 5.29 -0.73
N ASP A 280 2.09 6.10 -0.63
CA ASP A 280 0.74 5.73 -1.08
C ASP A 280 0.75 5.43 -2.59
N ALA A 281 1.49 6.23 -3.38
CA ALA A 281 1.68 5.96 -4.81
C ALA A 281 2.54 4.70 -5.10
N VAL A 282 3.41 4.26 -4.18
CA VAL A 282 4.12 2.97 -4.26
C VAL A 282 3.15 1.83 -3.92
N ILE A 283 2.37 1.96 -2.84
CA ILE A 283 1.36 0.98 -2.43
C ILE A 283 0.36 0.75 -3.56
N GLU A 284 -0.22 1.80 -4.15
CA GLU A 284 -1.15 1.68 -5.28
C GLU A 284 -0.50 1.04 -6.53
N ARG A 285 0.84 1.08 -6.66
CA ARG A 285 1.59 0.36 -7.71
C ARG A 285 1.80 -1.12 -7.37
N ALA A 286 2.13 -1.46 -6.13
CA ALA A 286 2.20 -2.85 -5.66
C ALA A 286 0.83 -3.54 -5.79
N ASP A 287 -0.22 -2.90 -5.30
CA ASP A 287 -1.62 -3.32 -5.44
C ASP A 287 -2.04 -3.63 -6.89
N ARG A 288 -1.52 -2.87 -7.86
CA ARG A 288 -1.74 -3.11 -9.29
C ARG A 288 -0.89 -4.27 -9.82
N ALA A 289 0.35 -4.44 -9.34
CA ALA A 289 1.19 -5.57 -9.68
C ALA A 289 0.54 -6.89 -9.21
N ASP A 290 0.13 -6.98 -7.94
CA ASP A 290 -0.52 -8.16 -7.36
C ASP A 290 -1.79 -8.55 -8.16
N ARG A 291 -2.62 -7.56 -8.54
CA ARG A 291 -3.80 -7.80 -9.39
C ARG A 291 -3.42 -8.35 -10.77
N LEU A 292 -2.36 -7.84 -11.39
CA LEU A 292 -1.85 -8.33 -12.68
C LEU A 292 -1.20 -9.71 -12.56
N GLU A 293 -0.52 -10.03 -11.45
CA GLU A 293 0.00 -11.38 -11.20
C GLU A 293 -1.13 -12.41 -11.04
N ILE A 294 -2.21 -12.05 -10.35
CA ILE A 294 -3.42 -12.89 -10.23
C ILE A 294 -4.14 -13.07 -11.58
N GLU A 295 -4.06 -12.10 -12.49
CA GLU A 295 -4.53 -12.30 -13.87
C GLU A 295 -3.58 -13.21 -14.66
N VAL A 296 -2.26 -13.05 -14.53
CA VAL A 296 -1.25 -13.89 -15.18
C VAL A 296 -1.33 -15.36 -14.72
N THR A 297 -1.58 -15.64 -13.44
CA THR A 297 -1.81 -17.03 -12.98
C THR A 297 -3.08 -17.62 -13.60
N ARG A 298 -4.20 -16.89 -13.61
CA ARG A 298 -5.44 -17.31 -14.30
C ARG A 298 -5.25 -17.53 -15.81
N TYR A 299 -4.37 -16.76 -16.47
CA TYR A 299 -4.05 -16.99 -17.87
C TYR A 299 -3.15 -18.22 -18.07
N ARG A 300 -2.28 -18.56 -17.11
CA ARG A 300 -1.52 -19.83 -17.12
C ARG A 300 -2.43 -21.03 -16.90
N GLU A 301 -3.35 -20.97 -15.94
CA GLU A 301 -4.38 -22.00 -15.68
C GLU A 301 -5.21 -22.28 -16.96
N LYS A 302 -5.73 -21.23 -17.59
CA LYS A 302 -6.45 -21.34 -18.87
C LYS A 302 -5.59 -21.88 -20.01
N LEU A 303 -4.28 -21.60 -20.02
CA LEU A 303 -3.37 -22.17 -21.01
C LEU A 303 -3.22 -23.68 -20.79
N THR A 304 -3.06 -24.13 -19.55
CA THR A 304 -3.01 -25.57 -19.22
C THR A 304 -4.34 -26.29 -19.51
N ASP A 305 -5.48 -25.63 -19.31
CA ASP A 305 -6.79 -26.17 -19.73
C ASP A 305 -6.86 -26.33 -21.26
N ILE A 306 -6.41 -25.31 -22.01
CA ILE A 306 -6.37 -25.35 -23.48
C ILE A 306 -5.43 -26.45 -23.99
N GLU A 307 -4.28 -26.65 -23.33
CA GLU A 307 -3.35 -27.74 -23.64
C GLU A 307 -3.96 -29.11 -23.35
N PHE A 308 -4.66 -29.29 -22.23
CA PHE A 308 -5.41 -30.51 -21.90
C PHE A 308 -6.54 -30.81 -22.90
N TYR A 309 -7.34 -29.80 -23.27
CA TYR A 309 -8.38 -30.00 -24.28
C TYR A 309 -7.78 -30.27 -25.68
N LYS A 310 -6.62 -29.69 -26.00
CA LYS A 310 -5.89 -29.97 -27.23
C LYS A 310 -5.40 -31.41 -27.28
N THR A 311 -4.70 -31.90 -26.25
CA THR A 311 -4.25 -33.31 -26.21
C THR A 311 -5.44 -34.25 -26.25
N ARG A 312 -6.53 -33.97 -25.53
CA ARG A 312 -7.75 -34.79 -25.57
C ARG A 312 -8.43 -34.81 -26.95
N ILE A 313 -8.36 -33.71 -27.72
CA ILE A 313 -8.82 -33.67 -29.12
C ILE A 313 -7.87 -34.45 -30.04
N GLU A 314 -6.57 -34.46 -29.76
CA GLU A 314 -5.58 -35.23 -30.52
C GLU A 314 -5.71 -36.75 -30.26
N GLU A 315 -5.91 -37.17 -29.01
CA GLU A 315 -6.31 -38.54 -28.64
C GLU A 315 -7.58 -38.98 -29.38
N LEU A 316 -8.66 -38.20 -29.28
CA LEU A 316 -9.93 -38.54 -29.93
C LEU A 316 -9.84 -38.56 -31.47
N ARG A 317 -8.91 -37.83 -32.08
CA ARG A 317 -8.64 -37.91 -33.52
C ARG A 317 -7.90 -39.19 -33.89
N GLU A 318 -7.00 -39.67 -33.04
CA GLU A 318 -6.30 -40.93 -33.24
C GLU A 318 -7.25 -42.13 -33.04
N ASP A 319 -8.06 -42.12 -31.98
CA ASP A 319 -9.14 -43.09 -31.74
C ASP A 319 -10.08 -43.17 -32.96
N ASN A 320 -10.51 -42.03 -33.50
CA ASN A 320 -11.35 -41.99 -34.70
C ASN A 320 -10.62 -42.46 -35.97
N ARG A 321 -9.29 -42.27 -36.09
CA ARG A 321 -8.52 -42.84 -37.20
C ARG A 321 -8.48 -44.36 -37.12
N VAL A 322 -8.15 -44.93 -35.97
CA VAL A 322 -8.12 -46.39 -35.75
C VAL A 322 -9.52 -47.00 -35.95
N LEU A 323 -10.59 -46.31 -35.54
CA LEU A 323 -11.97 -46.72 -35.82
C LEU A 323 -12.31 -46.67 -37.33
N MET A 324 -11.77 -45.72 -38.08
CA MET A 324 -11.94 -45.66 -39.54
C MET A 324 -11.14 -46.75 -40.26
N GLU A 325 -9.87 -46.97 -39.89
CA GLU A 325 -9.01 -48.02 -40.44
C GLU A 325 -9.57 -49.43 -40.16
N THR A 326 -10.11 -49.66 -38.95
CA THR A 326 -10.79 -50.93 -38.64
C THR A 326 -12.13 -51.07 -39.37
N ARG A 327 -12.86 -49.97 -39.65
CA ARG A 327 -14.06 -50.00 -40.49
C ARG A 327 -13.73 -50.35 -41.95
N GLU A 328 -12.69 -49.74 -42.50
CA GLU A 328 -12.21 -50.02 -43.86
C GLU A 328 -11.73 -51.47 -44.01
N MET A 329 -10.95 -51.97 -43.06
CA MET A 329 -10.54 -53.38 -43.00
C MET A 329 -11.72 -54.36 -42.91
N LEU A 330 -12.78 -54.01 -42.18
CA LEU A 330 -14.02 -54.82 -42.13
C LEU A 330 -14.84 -54.70 -43.43
N GLU A 331 -14.84 -53.55 -44.09
CA GLU A 331 -15.44 -53.35 -45.42
C GLU A 331 -14.71 -54.17 -46.50
N GLU A 332 -13.38 -54.23 -46.46
CA GLU A 332 -12.58 -55.13 -47.31
C GLU A 332 -12.85 -56.61 -47.04
N GLN A 333 -12.91 -57.04 -45.78
CA GLN A 333 -13.25 -58.42 -45.42
C GLN A 333 -14.66 -58.80 -45.89
N LEU A 334 -15.63 -57.89 -45.76
CA LEU A 334 -17.00 -58.10 -46.21
C LEU A 334 -17.08 -58.14 -47.74
N SER A 335 -16.33 -57.28 -48.44
CA SER A 335 -16.17 -57.30 -49.90
C SER A 335 -15.55 -58.62 -50.39
N SER A 336 -14.47 -59.08 -49.76
CA SER A 336 -13.84 -60.39 -49.99
C SER A 336 -14.79 -61.57 -49.68
N SER A 337 -15.70 -61.42 -48.72
CA SER A 337 -16.76 -62.40 -48.46
C SER A 337 -17.83 -62.43 -49.57
N ARG A 338 -18.26 -61.26 -50.06
CA ARG A 338 -19.18 -61.15 -51.21
C ARG A 338 -18.58 -61.75 -52.47
N ASN A 339 -17.37 -61.34 -52.85
CA ASN A 339 -16.68 -61.87 -54.04
C ASN A 339 -16.51 -63.40 -54.01
N ARG A 340 -16.33 -64.00 -52.80
CA ARG A 340 -16.33 -65.46 -52.64
C ARG A 340 -17.71 -66.08 -52.78
N ALA A 341 -18.77 -65.45 -52.25
CA ALA A 341 -20.15 -65.91 -52.45
C ALA A 341 -20.58 -65.82 -53.92
N ASP A 342 -20.25 -64.71 -54.60
CA ASP A 342 -20.50 -64.53 -56.03
C ASP A 342 -19.76 -65.60 -56.85
N LYS A 343 -18.50 -65.92 -56.50
CA LYS A 343 -17.77 -67.01 -57.17
C LYS A 343 -18.34 -68.40 -56.87
N VAL A 344 -18.96 -68.62 -55.71
CA VAL A 344 -19.75 -69.85 -55.45
C VAL A 344 -20.97 -69.90 -56.36
N LEU A 345 -21.73 -68.80 -56.51
CA LEU A 345 -22.88 -68.75 -57.42
C LEU A 345 -22.49 -68.97 -58.90
N GLU A 346 -21.36 -68.43 -59.35
CA GLU A 346 -20.81 -68.74 -60.68
C GLU A 346 -20.56 -70.24 -60.86
N LEU A 347 -19.84 -70.86 -59.90
CA LEU A 347 -19.51 -72.28 -59.92
C LEU A 347 -20.75 -73.18 -59.80
N GLU A 348 -21.75 -72.78 -59.02
CA GLU A 348 -23.06 -73.46 -58.98
C GLU A 348 -23.77 -73.38 -60.35
N SER A 349 -23.70 -72.23 -61.04
CA SER A 349 -24.22 -72.09 -62.40
C SER A 349 -23.50 -73.00 -63.40
N GLU A 350 -22.17 -73.15 -63.28
CA GLU A 350 -21.37 -74.06 -64.09
C GLU A 350 -21.72 -75.52 -63.80
N ILE A 351 -21.84 -75.90 -62.52
CA ILE A 351 -22.28 -77.23 -62.10
C ILE A 351 -23.69 -77.55 -62.64
N ILE A 352 -24.61 -76.58 -62.69
CA ILE A 352 -25.94 -76.76 -63.29
C ILE A 352 -25.83 -76.97 -64.81
N LYS A 353 -25.04 -76.16 -65.52
CA LYS A 353 -24.81 -76.31 -66.97
C LYS A 353 -24.19 -77.68 -67.31
N TYR A 354 -23.20 -78.14 -66.54
CA TYR A 354 -22.59 -79.46 -66.75
C TYR A 354 -23.55 -80.61 -66.38
N LYS A 355 -24.41 -80.45 -65.38
CA LYS A 355 -25.48 -81.42 -65.08
C LYS A 355 -26.52 -81.50 -66.19
N GLN A 356 -26.90 -80.38 -66.80
CA GLN A 356 -27.78 -80.33 -67.97
C GLN A 356 -27.13 -81.06 -69.15
N LEU A 357 -25.92 -80.66 -69.56
CA LEU A 357 -25.19 -81.30 -70.66
C LEU A 357 -25.01 -82.83 -70.45
N LEU A 358 -24.72 -83.26 -69.22
CA LEU A 358 -24.57 -84.69 -68.91
C LEU A 358 -25.91 -85.45 -68.94
N ASN A 359 -27.01 -84.79 -68.60
CA ASN A 359 -28.37 -85.33 -68.74
C ASN A 359 -28.79 -85.38 -70.22
N ASP A 360 -28.47 -84.36 -71.01
CA ASP A 360 -28.78 -84.32 -72.45
C ASP A 360 -28.01 -85.43 -73.18
N MET A 361 -26.72 -85.62 -72.88
CA MET A 361 -25.93 -86.78 -73.33
C MET A 361 -26.47 -88.14 -72.82
N ALA A 362 -27.18 -88.18 -71.69
CA ALA A 362 -27.80 -89.40 -71.19
C ALA A 362 -29.11 -89.72 -71.92
N LEU A 363 -29.88 -88.69 -72.29
CA LEU A 363 -31.07 -88.80 -73.14
C LEU A 363 -30.71 -89.16 -74.58
N GLU A 364 -29.67 -88.55 -75.14
CA GLU A 364 -29.13 -88.89 -76.46
C GLU A 364 -28.67 -90.36 -76.51
N ARG A 365 -27.91 -90.83 -75.51
CA ARG A 365 -27.56 -92.26 -75.37
C ARG A 365 -28.76 -93.18 -75.14
N ALA A 366 -29.85 -92.68 -74.55
CA ALA A 366 -31.07 -93.46 -74.38
C ALA A 366 -31.80 -93.61 -75.72
N ALA A 367 -31.93 -92.53 -76.50
CA ALA A 367 -32.50 -92.53 -77.84
C ALA A 367 -31.67 -93.34 -78.84
N ASP A 368 -30.33 -93.23 -78.82
CA ASP A 368 -29.44 -94.08 -79.61
C ASP A 368 -29.56 -95.56 -79.25
N LYS A 369 -29.78 -95.87 -77.97
CA LYS A 369 -30.00 -97.25 -77.51
C LYS A 369 -31.38 -97.77 -77.92
N GLU A 370 -32.41 -96.94 -77.84
CA GLU A 370 -33.77 -97.25 -78.31
C GLU A 370 -33.75 -97.50 -79.82
N LYS A 371 -33.15 -96.60 -80.60
CA LYS A 371 -32.93 -96.76 -82.05
C LYS A 371 -32.05 -97.95 -82.41
N TYR A 372 -31.04 -98.29 -81.61
CA TYR A 372 -30.28 -99.53 -81.77
C TYR A 372 -31.16 -100.76 -81.49
N GLN A 373 -32.06 -100.68 -80.52
CA GLN A 373 -33.01 -101.75 -80.22
C GLN A 373 -34.06 -101.88 -81.33
N GLU A 374 -34.61 -100.79 -81.86
CA GLU A 374 -35.45 -100.76 -83.07
C GLU A 374 -34.72 -101.43 -84.24
N LEU A 375 -33.47 -101.04 -84.51
CA LEU A 375 -32.65 -101.66 -85.58
C LEU A 375 -32.34 -103.14 -85.32
N VAL A 376 -32.22 -103.58 -84.06
CA VAL A 376 -32.10 -105.01 -83.73
C VAL A 376 -33.43 -105.73 -83.94
N GLU A 377 -34.56 -105.12 -83.58
CA GLU A 377 -35.89 -105.68 -83.79
C GLU A 377 -36.22 -105.76 -85.29
N GLU A 378 -35.99 -104.70 -86.07
CA GLU A 378 -36.03 -104.70 -87.54
C GLU A 378 -35.09 -105.74 -88.13
N ASN A 379 -33.85 -105.88 -87.65
CA ASN A 379 -32.92 -106.89 -88.15
C ASN A 379 -33.39 -108.31 -87.81
N THR A 380 -34.00 -108.55 -86.64
CA THR A 380 -34.63 -109.85 -86.36
C THR A 380 -35.88 -110.10 -87.20
N GLN A 381 -36.66 -109.08 -87.54
CA GLN A 381 -37.80 -109.18 -88.47
C GLN A 381 -37.30 -109.44 -89.89
N LEU A 382 -36.24 -108.77 -90.35
CA LEU A 382 -35.57 -109.02 -91.62
C LEU A 382 -34.91 -110.41 -91.65
N HIS A 383 -34.38 -110.93 -90.54
CA HIS A 383 -33.91 -112.31 -90.45
C HIS A 383 -35.08 -113.32 -90.47
N GLN A 384 -36.22 -113.00 -89.86
CA GLN A 384 -37.44 -113.82 -89.96
C GLN A 384 -38.00 -113.82 -91.38
N LEU A 385 -38.05 -112.66 -92.05
CA LEU A 385 -38.44 -112.51 -93.45
C LEU A 385 -37.43 -113.16 -94.40
N THR A 386 -36.12 -113.06 -94.13
CA THR A 386 -35.09 -113.77 -94.90
C THR A 386 -35.16 -115.27 -94.69
N LYS A 387 -35.55 -115.74 -93.50
CA LYS A 387 -35.79 -117.16 -93.20
C LYS A 387 -37.09 -117.67 -93.85
N ALA A 388 -38.15 -116.84 -93.90
CA ALA A 388 -39.36 -117.14 -94.66
C ALA A 388 -39.08 -117.18 -96.16
N ALA A 389 -38.40 -116.16 -96.70
CA ALA A 389 -37.97 -116.11 -98.09
C ALA A 389 -36.95 -117.20 -98.46
N ALA A 390 -36.12 -117.66 -97.51
CA ALA A 390 -35.27 -118.85 -97.72
C ALA A 390 -36.07 -120.14 -97.72
N ASN A 391 -37.14 -120.26 -96.92
CA ASN A 391 -38.07 -121.39 -96.98
C ASN A 391 -38.91 -121.38 -98.28
N GLU A 392 -39.26 -120.20 -98.81
CA GLU A 392 -39.94 -120.07 -100.12
C GLU A 392 -38.97 -120.28 -101.29
N ALA A 393 -37.74 -119.76 -101.22
CA ALA A 393 -36.70 -119.97 -102.24
C ALA A 393 -36.15 -121.41 -102.25
N ALA A 394 -36.25 -122.15 -101.14
CA ALA A 394 -36.00 -123.59 -101.10
C ALA A 394 -37.10 -124.41 -101.83
N LEU A 395 -38.21 -123.79 -102.24
CA LEU A 395 -39.39 -124.48 -102.78
C LEU A 395 -39.64 -124.24 -104.29
N ALA A 396 -38.60 -123.83 -105.04
CA ALA A 396 -38.72 -123.44 -106.46
C ALA A 396 -37.71 -124.11 -107.44
N GLY A 397 -37.31 -125.36 -107.17
CA GLY A 397 -36.55 -126.22 -108.08
C GLY A 397 -35.02 -126.11 -107.99
N SER A 398 -34.23 -127.19 -108.06
CA SER A 398 -34.53 -128.57 -108.47
C SER A 398 -33.76 -129.61 -107.64
N SER A 399 -34.38 -130.78 -107.43
CA SER A 399 -33.80 -132.02 -106.89
C SER A 399 -33.38 -131.98 -105.40
N ASP A 400 -33.51 -133.05 -104.61
CA ASP A 400 -33.89 -134.44 -104.91
C ASP A 400 -34.64 -135.08 -103.72
N SER A 401 -35.61 -135.97 -104.00
CA SER A 401 -36.24 -137.01 -103.14
C SER A 401 -36.84 -136.63 -101.76
N GLU A 402 -37.98 -137.18 -101.31
CA GLU A 402 -39.15 -137.78 -101.98
C GLU A 402 -40.38 -137.64 -101.05
N GLU A 403 -41.59 -137.81 -101.61
CA GLU A 403 -42.88 -137.41 -101.01
C GLU A 403 -43.49 -138.37 -99.94
N PRO A 404 -44.60 -137.97 -99.27
CA PRO A 404 -45.22 -138.72 -98.17
C PRO A 404 -46.50 -139.50 -98.59
N VAL A 405 -47.48 -139.62 -97.66
CA VAL A 405 -48.95 -139.84 -97.89
C VAL A 405 -49.58 -141.23 -97.60
N HIS A 406 -50.33 -141.27 -96.47
CA HIS A 406 -51.60 -141.97 -96.16
C HIS A 406 -51.78 -143.51 -95.93
N ASN A 407 -52.60 -143.75 -94.89
CA ASN A 407 -53.76 -144.67 -94.78
C ASN A 407 -53.64 -146.18 -94.48
N ASP A 408 -54.11 -146.51 -93.27
CA ASP A 408 -55.23 -147.41 -92.96
C ASP A 408 -55.28 -148.89 -93.40
N ASN A 409 -55.21 -149.74 -92.35
CA ASN A 409 -56.11 -150.86 -92.04
C ASN A 409 -55.90 -152.31 -92.59
N ARG A 410 -55.83 -153.23 -91.62
CA ARG A 410 -56.35 -154.63 -91.57
C ARG A 410 -55.68 -155.79 -92.37
N LEU A 411 -54.88 -156.54 -91.62
CA LEU A 411 -55.17 -157.94 -91.18
C LEU A 411 -55.27 -159.08 -92.22
N SER A 412 -54.15 -159.76 -92.48
CA SER A 412 -54.05 -161.23 -92.62
C SER A 412 -52.60 -161.72 -92.50
N GLU A 413 -52.39 -162.95 -91.99
CA GLU A 413 -51.13 -163.75 -92.00
C GLU A 413 -49.82 -163.03 -91.56
N GLN A 414 -49.38 -163.03 -90.30
CA GLN A 414 -49.04 -164.12 -89.35
C GLN A 414 -47.80 -164.98 -89.70
N LEU A 415 -47.02 -165.31 -88.65
CA LEU A 415 -46.11 -166.48 -88.53
C LEU A 415 -44.68 -166.46 -89.14
N THR A 416 -43.94 -165.36 -88.93
CA THR A 416 -42.54 -165.42 -88.45
C THR A 416 -42.29 -164.55 -87.19
N SER A 417 -43.38 -164.09 -86.57
CA SER A 417 -43.45 -162.85 -85.79
C SER A 417 -43.28 -163.02 -84.27
N ASN A 418 -42.18 -163.61 -83.78
CA ASN A 418 -41.95 -163.69 -82.31
C ASN A 418 -40.52 -163.34 -81.84
N ALA A 419 -39.47 -163.80 -82.54
CA ALA A 419 -38.09 -163.53 -82.13
C ALA A 419 -37.68 -162.06 -82.32
N GLN A 420 -37.82 -161.52 -83.54
CA GLN A 420 -37.37 -160.17 -83.89
C GLN A 420 -38.14 -159.06 -83.15
N ALA A 421 -39.43 -159.27 -82.87
CA ALA A 421 -40.30 -158.30 -82.21
C ALA A 421 -39.89 -157.98 -80.76
N ARG A 422 -39.19 -158.88 -80.07
CA ARG A 422 -38.66 -158.62 -78.71
C ARG A 422 -37.37 -157.81 -78.72
N ALA A 423 -36.48 -158.01 -79.69
CA ALA A 423 -35.24 -157.26 -79.81
C ALA A 423 -35.52 -155.78 -80.14
N LEU A 424 -36.30 -155.53 -81.19
CA LEU A 424 -36.57 -154.18 -81.70
C LEU A 424 -37.32 -153.31 -80.66
N LYS A 425 -38.21 -153.92 -79.87
CA LYS A 425 -38.91 -153.20 -78.79
C LYS A 425 -37.97 -152.77 -77.65
N LEU A 426 -37.02 -153.63 -77.27
CA LEU A 426 -35.98 -153.28 -76.29
C LEU A 426 -35.02 -152.21 -76.83
N GLU A 427 -34.64 -152.26 -78.11
CA GLU A 427 -33.82 -151.19 -78.72
C GLU A 427 -34.52 -149.82 -78.71
N LEU A 428 -35.81 -149.76 -79.08
CA LEU A 428 -36.57 -148.52 -79.08
C LEU A 428 -36.77 -147.96 -77.65
N GLU A 429 -37.03 -148.83 -76.68
CA GLU A 429 -37.20 -148.43 -75.28
C GLU A 429 -35.87 -147.97 -74.66
N ASN A 430 -34.75 -148.63 -74.99
CA ASN A 430 -33.42 -148.21 -74.56
C ASN A 430 -32.98 -146.90 -75.24
N ARG A 431 -33.29 -146.69 -76.54
CA ARG A 431 -33.09 -145.39 -77.22
C ARG A 431 -33.91 -144.28 -76.55
N ARG A 432 -35.19 -144.52 -76.24
CA ARG A 432 -36.05 -143.56 -75.53
C ARG A 432 -35.52 -143.22 -74.13
N LEU A 433 -35.01 -144.20 -73.39
CA LEU A 433 -34.42 -143.96 -72.07
C LEU A 433 -33.14 -143.13 -72.16
N ASN A 434 -32.27 -143.38 -73.15
CA ASN A 434 -31.08 -142.56 -73.37
C ASN A 434 -31.45 -141.12 -73.76
N THR A 435 -32.40 -140.89 -74.69
CA THR A 435 -32.81 -139.51 -75.03
C THR A 435 -33.45 -138.76 -73.85
N LEU A 436 -34.18 -139.47 -72.97
CA LEU A 436 -34.68 -138.87 -71.72
C LEU A 436 -33.53 -138.50 -70.78
N ILE A 437 -32.59 -139.43 -70.55
CA ILE A 437 -31.39 -139.22 -69.72
C ILE A 437 -30.57 -138.04 -70.22
N ASP A 438 -30.37 -137.91 -71.53
CA ASP A 438 -29.58 -136.82 -72.11
C ASP A 438 -30.32 -135.48 -72.01
N SER A 439 -31.65 -135.45 -72.24
CA SER A 439 -32.45 -134.23 -71.99
C SER A 439 -32.42 -133.76 -70.53
N LEU A 440 -32.34 -134.70 -69.57
CA LEU A 440 -32.24 -134.40 -68.13
C LEU A 440 -30.82 -133.96 -67.72
N LYS A 441 -29.77 -134.47 -68.37
CA LYS A 441 -28.39 -133.94 -68.23
C LYS A 441 -28.31 -132.52 -68.78
N GLU A 442 -28.90 -132.26 -69.94
CA GLU A 442 -28.86 -130.96 -70.61
C GLU A 442 -29.64 -129.90 -69.81
N SER A 443 -30.86 -130.22 -69.33
CA SER A 443 -31.61 -129.31 -68.47
C SER A 443 -30.91 -129.02 -67.14
N SER A 444 -30.34 -130.04 -66.48
CA SER A 444 -29.59 -129.84 -65.22
C SER A 444 -28.24 -129.14 -65.42
N PHE A 445 -27.60 -129.30 -66.59
CA PHE A 445 -26.43 -128.51 -66.97
C PHE A 445 -26.79 -127.03 -67.16
N HIS A 446 -27.88 -126.72 -67.86
CA HIS A 446 -28.36 -125.35 -68.03
C HIS A 446 -28.80 -124.70 -66.71
N GLU A 447 -29.51 -125.41 -65.84
CA GLU A 447 -29.90 -124.90 -64.52
C GLU A 447 -28.66 -124.61 -63.65
N ASN A 448 -27.71 -125.55 -63.58
CA ASN A 448 -26.44 -125.35 -62.87
C ASN A 448 -25.62 -124.20 -63.46
N SER A 449 -25.56 -124.07 -64.79
CA SER A 449 -24.84 -122.98 -65.46
C SER A 449 -25.45 -121.61 -65.17
N SER A 450 -26.78 -121.50 -65.20
CA SER A 450 -27.48 -120.25 -64.82
C SER A 450 -27.25 -119.90 -63.36
N ARG A 451 -27.32 -120.90 -62.45
CA ARG A 451 -27.08 -120.72 -61.01
C ARG A 451 -25.64 -120.30 -60.70
N VAL A 452 -24.66 -120.83 -61.42
CA VAL A 452 -23.26 -120.37 -61.36
C VAL A 452 -23.13 -118.93 -61.85
N LEU A 453 -23.78 -118.57 -62.97
CA LEU A 453 -23.74 -117.21 -63.52
C LEU A 453 -24.36 -116.17 -62.56
N GLU A 454 -25.42 -116.55 -61.83
CA GLU A 454 -26.01 -115.71 -60.77
C GLU A 454 -25.06 -115.53 -59.59
N LEU A 455 -24.47 -116.62 -59.09
CA LEU A 455 -23.46 -116.56 -58.02
C LEU A 455 -22.22 -115.75 -58.43
N GLU A 456 -21.82 -115.78 -59.71
CA GLU A 456 -20.74 -114.92 -60.22
C GLU A 456 -21.13 -113.43 -60.27
N LYS A 457 -22.37 -113.10 -60.66
CA LYS A 457 -22.90 -111.72 -60.59
C LYS A 457 -22.95 -111.22 -59.15
N GLU A 458 -23.44 -112.03 -58.21
CA GLU A 458 -23.46 -111.69 -56.79
C GLU A 458 -22.05 -111.54 -56.22
N LYS A 459 -21.13 -112.46 -56.54
CA LYS A 459 -19.71 -112.36 -56.16
C LYS A 459 -19.06 -111.07 -56.68
N LYS A 460 -19.32 -110.66 -57.94
CA LYS A 460 -18.84 -109.38 -58.47
C LYS A 460 -19.46 -108.18 -57.75
N LYS A 461 -20.77 -108.21 -57.48
CA LYS A 461 -21.49 -107.15 -56.75
C LYS A 461 -20.99 -107.00 -55.31
N LEU A 462 -20.69 -108.11 -54.64
CA LEU A 462 -20.11 -108.14 -53.29
C LEU A 462 -18.65 -107.68 -53.30
N SER A 463 -17.84 -108.06 -54.29
CA SER A 463 -16.48 -107.54 -54.48
C SER A 463 -16.50 -106.01 -54.58
N LEU A 464 -17.23 -105.46 -55.57
CA LEU A 464 -17.35 -104.01 -55.75
C LEU A 464 -17.90 -103.30 -54.50
N LYS A 465 -18.73 -103.98 -53.70
CA LYS A 465 -19.20 -103.42 -52.43
C LYS A 465 -18.10 -103.41 -51.35
N ILE A 466 -17.30 -104.47 -51.24
CA ILE A 466 -16.12 -104.54 -50.37
C ILE A 466 -15.10 -103.47 -50.78
N ASP A 467 -14.81 -103.35 -52.07
CA ASP A 467 -13.91 -102.35 -52.63
C ASP A 467 -14.38 -100.93 -52.25
N SER A 468 -15.67 -100.62 -52.49
CA SER A 468 -16.28 -99.34 -52.07
C SER A 468 -16.27 -99.08 -50.55
N LEU A 469 -16.18 -100.13 -49.72
CA LEU A 469 -16.11 -100.00 -48.26
C LEU A 469 -14.67 -99.85 -47.78
N ASN A 470 -13.70 -100.45 -48.47
CA ASN A 470 -12.28 -100.23 -48.26
C ASN A 470 -11.90 -98.78 -48.63
N ASP A 471 -12.31 -98.27 -49.80
CA ASP A 471 -12.07 -96.87 -50.20
C ASP A 471 -12.59 -95.86 -49.16
N ASN A 472 -13.78 -96.10 -48.62
CA ASN A 472 -14.38 -95.25 -47.59
C ASN A 472 -13.68 -95.43 -46.23
N LYS A 473 -13.25 -96.65 -45.88
CA LYS A 473 -12.46 -96.90 -44.66
C LYS A 473 -11.11 -96.20 -44.73
N GLU A 474 -10.40 -96.30 -45.85
CA GLU A 474 -9.10 -95.65 -46.06
C GLU A 474 -9.23 -94.13 -46.00
N ARG A 475 -10.26 -93.56 -46.65
CA ARG A 475 -10.58 -92.13 -46.55
C ARG A 475 -10.90 -91.68 -45.12
N LEU A 476 -11.65 -92.47 -44.35
CA LEU A 476 -11.93 -92.19 -42.94
C LEU A 476 -10.68 -92.34 -42.06
N THR A 477 -9.78 -93.29 -42.33
CA THR A 477 -8.50 -93.36 -41.62
C THR A 477 -7.60 -92.17 -41.95
N GLN A 478 -7.55 -91.73 -43.21
CA GLN A 478 -6.80 -90.55 -43.63
C GLN A 478 -7.34 -89.29 -42.94
N GLN A 479 -8.66 -89.08 -42.95
CA GLN A 479 -9.30 -87.97 -42.25
C GLN A 479 -9.03 -88.00 -40.72
N ASN A 480 -9.02 -89.18 -40.10
CA ASN A 480 -8.65 -89.30 -38.69
C ASN A 480 -7.17 -88.98 -38.44
N THR A 481 -6.23 -89.40 -39.30
CA THR A 481 -4.81 -89.04 -39.16
C THR A 481 -4.57 -87.56 -39.39
N ASP A 482 -5.30 -86.93 -40.31
CA ASP A 482 -5.20 -85.50 -40.60
C ASP A 482 -5.79 -84.68 -39.44
N LEU A 483 -6.92 -85.10 -38.86
CA LEU A 483 -7.49 -84.51 -37.64
C LEU A 483 -6.57 -84.70 -36.42
N GLU A 484 -5.95 -85.86 -36.26
CA GLU A 484 -4.92 -86.08 -35.22
C GLU A 484 -3.73 -85.14 -35.38
N LEU A 485 -3.29 -84.88 -36.62
CA LEU A 485 -2.19 -83.96 -36.92
C LEU A 485 -2.57 -82.51 -36.54
N VAL A 486 -3.76 -82.06 -36.95
CA VAL A 486 -4.29 -80.72 -36.59
C VAL A 486 -4.44 -80.58 -35.09
N CYS A 487 -4.96 -81.59 -34.38
CA CYS A 487 -5.05 -81.58 -32.92
C CYS A 487 -3.67 -81.50 -32.25
N LYS A 488 -2.66 -82.21 -32.75
CA LYS A 488 -1.28 -82.14 -32.24
C LYS A 488 -0.65 -80.75 -32.48
N GLN A 489 -0.86 -80.17 -33.66
CA GLN A 489 -0.42 -78.82 -33.99
C GLN A 489 -1.08 -77.76 -33.09
N ALA A 490 -2.41 -77.83 -32.91
CA ALA A 490 -3.14 -76.92 -32.03
C ALA A 490 -2.69 -77.02 -30.55
N LEU A 491 -2.36 -78.22 -30.07
CA LEU A 491 -1.78 -78.41 -28.73
C LEU A 491 -0.37 -77.83 -28.61
N GLU A 492 0.47 -77.95 -29.65
CA GLU A 492 1.78 -77.29 -29.66
C GLU A 492 1.68 -75.76 -29.73
N GLU A 493 0.76 -75.21 -30.51
CA GLU A 493 0.51 -73.77 -30.59
C GLU A 493 -0.04 -73.22 -29.28
N ASN A 494 -0.99 -73.91 -28.67
CA ASN A 494 -1.49 -73.55 -27.34
C ASN A 494 -0.36 -73.57 -26.30
N LYS A 495 0.54 -74.58 -26.34
CA LYS A 495 1.73 -74.64 -25.47
C LYS A 495 2.74 -73.51 -25.77
N LYS A 496 2.93 -73.12 -27.03
CA LYS A 496 3.76 -71.97 -27.43
C LYS A 496 3.15 -70.67 -26.89
N LEU A 497 1.84 -70.45 -27.09
CA LEU A 497 1.09 -69.30 -26.57
C LEU A 497 1.13 -69.24 -25.03
N GLN A 498 0.93 -70.36 -24.33
CA GLN A 498 0.99 -70.44 -22.87
C GLN A 498 2.38 -70.05 -22.34
N ASN A 499 3.46 -70.47 -23.01
CA ASN A 499 4.82 -70.05 -22.69
C ASN A 499 5.03 -68.55 -22.96
N THR A 500 4.56 -68.01 -24.10
CA THR A 500 4.63 -66.58 -24.42
C THR A 500 3.88 -65.74 -23.38
N LEU A 501 2.67 -66.15 -22.99
CA LEU A 501 1.83 -65.48 -22.00
C LEU A 501 2.48 -65.53 -20.60
N LYS A 502 3.13 -66.64 -20.23
CA LYS A 502 3.94 -66.75 -18.99
C LYS A 502 5.17 -65.85 -19.01
N ASN A 503 5.85 -65.73 -20.15
CA ASN A 503 6.98 -64.82 -20.33
C ASN A 503 6.54 -63.36 -20.27
N GLN A 504 5.39 -63.02 -20.87
CA GLN A 504 4.77 -61.69 -20.77
C GLN A 504 4.38 -61.35 -19.33
N ARG A 505 3.74 -62.27 -18.58
CA ARG A 505 3.41 -62.08 -17.15
C ARG A 505 4.67 -61.82 -16.32
N THR A 506 5.70 -62.66 -16.44
CA THR A 506 6.95 -62.47 -15.69
C THR A 506 7.77 -61.24 -16.14
N SER A 507 7.55 -60.74 -17.36
CA SER A 507 8.07 -59.44 -17.80
C SER A 507 7.29 -58.27 -17.18
N PHE A 508 5.96 -58.37 -17.11
CA PHE A 508 5.10 -57.36 -16.51
C PHE A 508 5.28 -57.27 -14.99
N GLU A 509 5.40 -58.40 -14.30
CA GLU A 509 5.75 -58.48 -12.87
C GLU A 509 7.07 -57.77 -12.55
N LYS A 510 8.09 -57.93 -13.42
CA LYS A 510 9.37 -57.21 -13.30
C LYS A 510 9.21 -55.71 -13.55
N GLN A 511 8.53 -55.32 -14.61
CA GLN A 511 8.25 -53.90 -14.91
C GLN A 511 7.46 -53.25 -13.75
N GLN A 512 6.52 -53.96 -13.13
CA GLN A 512 5.78 -53.50 -11.97
C GLN A 512 6.69 -53.32 -10.73
N GLN A 513 7.63 -54.24 -10.50
CA GLN A 513 8.64 -54.11 -9.43
C GLN A 513 9.65 -52.97 -9.70
N GLU A 514 10.04 -52.75 -10.95
CA GLU A 514 10.89 -51.63 -11.38
C GLU A 514 10.15 -50.29 -11.19
N VAL A 515 8.89 -50.19 -11.60
CA VAL A 515 8.04 -49.01 -11.34
C VAL A 515 7.85 -48.77 -9.84
N GLN A 516 7.60 -49.82 -9.04
CA GLN A 516 7.47 -49.69 -7.57
C GLN A 516 8.78 -49.21 -6.92
N THR A 517 9.94 -49.73 -7.34
CA THR A 517 11.24 -49.29 -6.79
C THR A 517 11.67 -47.91 -7.30
N LEU A 518 11.28 -47.50 -8.50
CA LEU A 518 11.43 -46.12 -8.98
C LEU A 518 10.52 -45.16 -8.22
N HIS A 519 9.25 -45.52 -7.99
CA HIS A 519 8.32 -44.72 -7.18
C HIS A 519 8.78 -44.57 -5.73
N MET A 520 9.32 -45.63 -5.12
CA MET A 520 9.88 -45.56 -3.76
C MET A 520 11.13 -44.66 -3.69
N LYS A 521 11.99 -44.68 -4.72
CA LYS A 521 13.10 -43.71 -4.85
C LYS A 521 12.62 -42.28 -5.10
N MET A 522 11.49 -42.11 -5.81
CA MET A 522 10.88 -40.80 -6.04
C MET A 522 10.40 -40.20 -4.71
N MET A 523 9.66 -40.95 -3.89
CA MET A 523 9.27 -40.52 -2.54
C MET A 523 10.48 -40.22 -1.63
N GLU A 524 11.56 -40.98 -1.76
CA GLU A 524 12.80 -40.74 -0.99
C GLU A 524 13.53 -39.47 -1.46
N LEU A 525 13.53 -39.18 -2.78
CA LEU A 525 14.04 -37.93 -3.34
C LEU A 525 13.16 -36.72 -3.00
N GLU A 526 11.83 -36.86 -3.02
CA GLU A 526 10.88 -35.84 -2.58
C GLU A 526 11.10 -35.50 -1.11
N LYS A 527 11.21 -36.51 -0.24
CA LYS A 527 11.54 -36.33 1.18
C LYS A 527 12.90 -35.66 1.42
N ASN A 528 13.90 -35.96 0.59
CA ASN A 528 15.22 -35.33 0.66
C ASN A 528 15.23 -33.91 0.08
N TYR A 529 14.37 -33.61 -0.90
CA TYR A 529 14.11 -32.24 -1.35
C TYR A 529 13.43 -31.43 -0.25
N ASP A 530 12.43 -32.00 0.42
CA ASP A 530 11.70 -31.40 1.54
C ASP A 530 12.62 -31.02 2.71
N THR A 531 13.57 -31.89 3.07
CA THR A 531 14.57 -31.58 4.11
C THR A 531 15.59 -30.55 3.65
N ALA A 532 16.01 -30.58 2.38
CA ALA A 532 16.88 -29.56 1.80
C ALA A 532 16.20 -28.17 1.71
N VAL A 533 14.90 -28.11 1.41
CA VAL A 533 14.11 -26.87 1.43
C VAL A 533 13.97 -26.33 2.85
N LYS A 534 13.67 -27.18 3.84
CA LYS A 534 13.58 -26.78 5.25
C LYS A 534 14.93 -26.28 5.78
N GLU A 535 16.04 -26.93 5.42
CA GLU A 535 17.38 -26.46 5.80
C GLU A 535 17.78 -25.18 5.05
N LYS A 536 17.41 -25.02 3.77
CA LYS A 536 17.56 -23.74 3.04
C LYS A 536 16.82 -22.61 3.74
N GLN A 537 15.56 -22.83 4.16
CA GLN A 537 14.77 -21.85 4.91
C GLN A 537 15.44 -21.52 6.25
N ARG A 538 15.95 -22.52 6.98
CA ARG A 538 16.68 -22.33 8.24
C ARG A 538 17.96 -21.52 8.06
N VAL A 539 18.73 -21.80 7.00
CA VAL A 539 19.94 -21.06 6.63
C VAL A 539 19.60 -19.62 6.19
N GLN A 540 18.49 -19.41 5.48
CA GLN A 540 18.07 -18.07 5.06
C GLN A 540 17.61 -17.21 6.23
N LEU A 541 16.82 -17.76 7.16
CA LEU A 541 16.47 -17.08 8.42
C LEU A 541 17.70 -16.77 9.30
N LEU A 542 18.72 -17.65 9.29
CA LEU A 542 20.01 -17.38 9.93
C LEU A 542 20.80 -16.28 9.21
N LEU A 543 20.78 -16.25 7.87
CA LEU A 543 21.41 -15.20 7.09
C LEU A 543 20.79 -13.84 7.41
N GLU A 544 19.46 -13.74 7.42
CA GLU A 544 18.74 -12.52 7.81
C GLU A 544 18.99 -12.13 9.27
N SER A 545 19.10 -13.10 10.18
CA SER A 545 19.48 -12.86 11.58
C SER A 545 20.91 -12.31 11.73
N VAL A 546 21.84 -12.72 10.86
CA VAL A 546 23.21 -12.19 10.80
C VAL A 546 23.22 -10.82 10.12
N GLN A 547 22.46 -10.64 9.04
CA GLN A 547 22.28 -9.37 8.32
C GLN A 547 21.77 -8.28 9.28
N ARG A 548 20.63 -8.50 9.94
CA ARG A 548 20.06 -7.53 10.91
C ARG A 548 21.06 -7.17 12.01
N ARG A 549 21.82 -8.14 12.53
CA ARG A 549 22.89 -7.89 13.52
C ARG A 549 24.09 -7.14 12.95
N ALA A 550 24.41 -7.30 11.67
CA ALA A 550 25.43 -6.48 11.01
C ALA A 550 24.92 -5.04 10.84
N ASP A 551 23.70 -4.87 10.32
CA ASP A 551 23.06 -3.55 10.18
C ASP A 551 22.95 -2.81 11.54
N ASP A 552 22.60 -3.53 12.62
CA ASP A 552 22.54 -2.98 13.98
C ASP A 552 23.93 -2.63 14.53
N LEU A 553 24.95 -3.45 14.24
CA LEU A 553 26.33 -3.14 14.60
C LEU A 553 26.84 -1.90 13.84
N GLU A 554 26.52 -1.77 12.55
CA GLU A 554 26.85 -0.57 11.76
C GLU A 554 26.14 0.68 12.30
N ARG A 555 24.85 0.60 12.67
CA ARG A 555 24.12 1.68 13.35
C ARG A 555 24.79 2.07 14.67
N THR A 556 25.13 1.09 15.52
CA THR A 556 25.80 1.41 16.80
C THR A 556 27.18 2.03 16.58
N LEU A 557 27.97 1.49 15.64
CA LEU A 557 29.29 2.02 15.27
C LEU A 557 29.19 3.47 14.80
N GLU A 558 28.22 3.78 13.94
CA GLU A 558 27.96 5.14 13.46
C GLU A 558 27.56 6.09 14.60
N THR A 559 26.66 5.69 15.50
CA THR A 559 26.35 6.52 16.68
C THR A 559 27.53 6.67 17.65
N THR A 560 28.50 5.75 17.66
CA THR A 560 29.75 5.93 18.42
C THR A 560 30.76 6.81 17.69
N ASN A 561 30.82 6.81 16.36
CA ASN A 561 31.62 7.75 15.58
C ASN A 561 31.14 9.18 15.82
N GLN A 562 29.83 9.43 15.72
CA GLN A 562 29.21 10.74 15.97
C GLN A 562 29.56 11.25 17.38
N LYS A 563 29.42 10.42 18.41
CA LYS A 563 29.84 10.75 19.80
C LYS A 563 31.35 11.00 19.93
N VAL A 564 32.18 10.31 19.14
CA VAL A 564 33.63 10.58 19.09
C VAL A 564 33.95 11.90 18.38
N GLU A 565 33.14 12.34 17.41
CA GLU A 565 33.28 13.67 16.80
C GLU A 565 32.77 14.79 17.70
N GLU A 566 31.65 14.58 18.41
CA GLU A 566 31.19 15.47 19.49
C GLU A 566 32.27 15.63 20.57
N LEU A 567 32.87 14.53 21.04
CA LEU A 567 33.94 14.55 22.04
C LEU A 567 35.20 15.26 21.53
N LYS A 568 35.60 15.09 20.26
CA LYS A 568 36.70 15.87 19.65
C LYS A 568 36.37 17.36 19.56
N LEU A 569 35.12 17.73 19.26
CA LEU A 569 34.68 19.13 19.22
C LEU A 569 34.74 19.74 20.63
N ILE A 570 34.32 18.99 21.65
CA ILE A 570 34.45 19.36 23.07
C ILE A 570 35.92 19.46 23.49
N GLU A 571 36.79 18.52 23.08
CA GLU A 571 38.25 18.56 23.34
C GLU A 571 38.88 19.81 22.72
N ASN A 572 38.56 20.13 21.46
CA ASN A 572 39.01 21.34 20.80
C ASN A 572 38.51 22.59 21.53
N ASN A 573 37.23 22.67 21.92
CA ASN A 573 36.69 23.79 22.69
C ASN A 573 37.37 23.93 24.07
N ILE A 574 37.70 22.83 24.73
CA ILE A 574 38.45 22.83 26.00
C ILE A 574 39.88 23.34 25.80
N ASN A 575 40.56 22.93 24.73
CA ASN A 575 41.89 23.44 24.39
C ASN A 575 41.86 24.94 24.06
N ASP A 576 40.82 25.39 23.34
CA ASP A 576 40.55 26.79 23.04
C ASP A 576 40.26 27.63 24.30
N ILE A 577 39.57 27.05 25.29
CA ILE A 577 39.33 27.69 26.60
C ILE A 577 40.62 27.72 27.42
N ASN A 578 41.38 26.62 27.46
CA ASN A 578 42.65 26.53 28.18
C ASN A 578 43.68 27.54 27.67
N SER A 579 43.77 27.76 26.35
CA SER A 579 44.65 28.80 25.78
C SER A 579 44.21 30.21 26.20
N LYS A 580 42.91 30.50 26.19
CA LYS A 580 42.35 31.78 26.67
C LYS A 580 42.58 31.97 28.17
N CYS A 581 42.49 30.92 28.98
CA CYS A 581 42.85 30.97 30.40
C CYS A 581 44.34 31.29 30.58
N LEU A 582 45.24 30.67 29.82
CA LEU A 582 46.68 30.95 29.88
C LEU A 582 47.03 32.39 29.47
N ASP A 583 46.36 32.91 28.44
CA ASP A 583 46.46 34.32 28.02
C ASP A 583 45.91 35.28 29.08
N LEU A 584 44.86 34.90 29.80
CA LEU A 584 44.31 35.70 30.92
C LEU A 584 45.20 35.64 32.16
N GLU A 585 45.79 34.49 32.51
CA GLU A 585 46.77 34.34 33.59
C GLU A 585 48.04 35.16 33.32
N THR A 586 48.60 35.06 32.11
CA THR A 586 49.79 35.86 31.74
C THR A 586 49.49 37.35 31.77
N ARG A 587 48.32 37.79 31.30
CA ARG A 587 47.86 39.19 31.44
C ARG A 587 47.64 39.61 32.90
N LEU A 588 47.06 38.75 33.74
CA LEU A 588 46.92 39.01 35.18
C LEU A 588 48.29 39.26 35.81
N THR A 589 49.24 38.33 35.65
CA THR A 589 50.60 38.51 36.23
C THR A 589 51.38 39.67 35.62
N ALA A 590 50.98 40.21 34.46
CA ALA A 590 51.51 41.48 33.94
C ALA A 590 50.89 42.68 34.69
N THR A 591 49.56 42.74 34.79
CA THR A 591 48.86 43.80 35.54
C THR A 591 49.22 43.83 37.03
N GLU A 592 49.51 42.67 37.64
CA GLU A 592 50.01 42.61 39.02
C GLU A 592 51.39 43.25 39.17
N LYS A 593 52.31 43.03 38.22
CA LYS A 593 53.65 43.65 38.21
C LYS A 593 53.57 45.15 37.96
N GLU A 594 52.64 45.61 37.12
CA GLU A 594 52.35 47.03 36.91
C GLU A 594 51.75 47.67 38.17
N LYS A 595 50.80 47.00 38.84
CA LYS A 595 50.24 47.41 40.14
C LYS A 595 51.33 47.47 41.22
N ASP A 596 52.24 46.49 41.29
CA ASP A 596 53.38 46.49 42.22
C ASP A 596 54.44 47.56 41.87
N ALA A 597 54.57 47.96 40.60
CA ALA A 597 55.39 49.11 40.20
C ALA A 597 54.73 50.42 40.64
N ALA A 598 53.45 50.62 40.33
CA ALA A 598 52.68 51.78 40.74
C ALA A 598 52.62 51.95 42.27
N GLN A 599 52.48 50.86 43.04
CA GLN A 599 52.55 50.90 44.50
C GLN A 599 53.92 51.35 45.03
N ARG A 600 55.02 50.91 44.40
CA ARG A 600 56.38 51.38 44.75
C ARG A 600 56.58 52.85 44.41
N ASP A 601 56.02 53.33 43.30
CA ASP A 601 56.11 54.75 42.94
C ASP A 601 55.22 55.63 43.83
N ILE A 602 54.02 55.18 44.20
CA ILE A 602 53.18 55.82 45.24
C ILE A 602 53.94 55.89 46.58
N HIS A 603 54.68 54.85 46.96
CA HIS A 603 55.49 54.86 48.19
C HIS A 603 56.58 55.93 48.12
N LYS A 604 57.36 56.00 47.04
CA LYS A 604 58.36 57.07 46.81
C LYS A 604 57.72 58.46 46.86
N TYR A 605 56.56 58.63 46.23
CA TYR A 605 55.88 59.93 46.25
C TYR A 605 55.45 60.33 47.67
N ARG A 606 55.00 59.38 48.51
CA ARG A 606 54.75 59.64 49.95
C ARG A 606 56.03 60.03 50.69
N GLU A 607 57.13 59.29 50.52
CA GLU A 607 58.43 59.63 51.12
C GLU A 607 58.86 61.06 50.72
N THR A 608 58.72 61.43 49.44
CA THR A 608 59.04 62.79 48.99
C THR A 608 58.07 63.84 49.50
N ILE A 609 56.81 63.52 49.83
CA ILE A 609 55.87 64.46 50.45
C ILE A 609 56.26 64.66 51.92
N GLU A 610 56.52 63.59 52.67
CA GLU A 610 56.98 63.64 54.05
C GLU A 610 58.31 64.43 54.19
N GLU A 611 59.25 64.28 53.24
CA GLU A 611 60.45 65.14 53.17
C GLU A 611 60.13 66.63 52.97
N LYS A 612 59.11 66.96 52.17
CA LYS A 612 58.69 68.35 51.92
C LYS A 612 57.94 68.94 53.11
N ASP A 613 57.09 68.17 53.77
CA ASP A 613 56.39 68.61 54.98
C ASP A 613 57.38 68.86 56.12
N VAL A 614 58.35 67.95 56.33
CA VAL A 614 59.45 68.17 57.29
C VAL A 614 60.33 69.37 56.91
N ALA A 615 60.46 69.70 55.61
CA ALA A 615 61.14 70.92 55.17
C ALA A 615 60.30 72.20 55.39
N LEU A 616 58.98 72.12 55.20
CA LEU A 616 58.02 73.20 55.48
C LEU A 616 57.93 73.49 56.98
N ASP A 617 57.94 72.49 57.84
CA ASP A 617 58.01 72.66 59.30
C ASP A 617 59.30 73.38 59.71
N LYS A 618 60.45 72.99 59.15
CA LYS A 618 61.73 73.67 59.40
C LYS A 618 61.72 75.14 58.92
N ALA A 619 61.13 75.40 57.75
CA ALA A 619 60.93 76.76 57.25
C ALA A 619 59.98 77.57 58.16
N THR A 620 58.89 76.98 58.61
CA THR A 620 57.88 77.63 59.47
C THR A 620 58.46 77.97 60.84
N ASN A 621 59.21 77.04 61.45
CA ASN A 621 59.94 77.27 62.70
C ASN A 621 60.99 78.40 62.57
N THR A 622 61.77 78.43 61.48
CA THR A 622 62.74 79.54 61.27
C THR A 622 62.05 80.88 61.02
N ILE A 623 60.90 80.91 60.35
CA ILE A 623 60.06 82.10 60.21
C ILE A 623 59.53 82.58 61.58
N GLU A 624 59.12 81.68 62.48
CA GLU A 624 58.66 82.05 63.82
C GLU A 624 59.80 82.62 64.69
N VAL A 625 60.99 82.00 64.64
CA VAL A 625 62.19 82.51 65.33
C VAL A 625 62.58 83.89 64.79
N LEU A 626 62.53 84.09 63.47
CA LEU A 626 62.80 85.40 62.86
C LEU A 626 61.74 86.44 63.25
N LYS A 627 60.45 86.09 63.30
CA LYS A 627 59.39 86.98 63.80
C LYS A 627 59.61 87.41 65.24
N LYS A 628 59.98 86.48 66.13
CA LYS A 628 60.32 86.80 67.53
C LYS A 628 61.52 87.75 67.62
N LYS A 629 62.54 87.56 66.76
CA LYS A 629 63.71 88.44 66.71
C LYS A 629 63.40 89.83 66.10
N VAL A 630 62.49 89.92 65.15
CA VAL A 630 61.97 91.22 64.66
C VAL A 630 61.23 91.94 65.78
N GLY A 631 60.34 91.28 66.52
CA GLY A 631 59.65 91.89 67.67
C GLY A 631 60.59 92.37 68.79
N GLN A 632 61.71 91.66 69.01
CA GLN A 632 62.77 92.14 69.91
C GLN A 632 63.44 93.42 69.40
N LEU A 633 63.80 93.48 68.12
CA LEU A 633 64.38 94.68 67.49
C LEU A 633 63.39 95.85 67.44
N GLU A 634 62.10 95.59 67.27
CA GLU A 634 61.03 96.59 67.36
C GLU A 634 60.92 97.14 68.79
N GLN A 635 61.06 96.29 69.82
CA GLN A 635 61.10 96.73 71.22
C GLN A 635 62.37 97.54 71.55
N GLU A 636 63.55 97.09 71.12
CA GLU A 636 64.81 97.85 71.27
C GLU A 636 64.72 99.22 70.58
N LEU A 637 64.11 99.29 69.39
CA LEU A 637 63.87 100.55 68.68
C LEU A 637 62.88 101.45 69.44
N GLN A 638 61.80 100.88 69.98
CA GLN A 638 60.83 101.60 70.82
C GLN A 638 61.52 102.22 72.05
N GLU A 639 62.36 101.45 72.74
CA GLU A 639 63.15 101.92 73.88
C GLU A 639 64.10 103.06 73.46
N CYS A 640 64.84 102.92 72.36
CA CYS A 640 65.65 104.01 71.80
C CYS A 640 64.84 105.29 71.49
N VAL A 641 63.63 105.16 70.94
CA VAL A 641 62.75 106.30 70.67
C VAL A 641 62.30 106.98 71.97
N THR A 642 62.05 106.23 73.06
CA THR A 642 61.75 106.87 74.37
C THR A 642 62.97 107.58 74.96
N GLN A 643 64.19 107.04 74.78
CA GLN A 643 65.42 107.69 75.22
C GLN A 643 65.70 108.98 74.44
N ILE A 644 65.52 108.98 73.11
CA ILE A 644 65.62 110.18 72.27
C ILE A 644 64.61 111.24 72.71
N SER A 645 63.36 110.83 72.98
CA SER A 645 62.29 111.73 73.45
C SER A 645 62.66 112.40 74.78
N ARG A 646 63.24 111.65 75.73
CA ARG A 646 63.74 112.13 77.02
C ARG A 646 64.96 113.06 76.89
N LEU A 647 65.86 112.78 75.95
CA LEU A 647 67.01 113.65 75.64
C LEU A 647 66.55 115.00 75.05
N GLN A 648 65.57 115.01 74.15
CA GLN A 648 64.98 116.26 73.62
C GLN A 648 64.30 117.09 74.72
N GLU A 649 63.76 116.46 75.76
CA GLU A 649 63.14 117.15 76.89
C GLU A 649 64.18 117.80 77.82
N ILE A 650 65.32 117.14 78.04
CA ILE A 650 66.50 117.72 78.70
C ILE A 650 67.09 118.86 77.85
N GLU A 651 67.11 118.72 76.52
CA GLU A 651 67.59 119.78 75.62
C GLU A 651 66.70 121.03 75.66
N ARG A 652 65.36 120.85 75.79
CA ARG A 652 64.43 121.97 76.00
C ARG A 652 64.68 122.68 77.33
N SER A 653 64.79 121.96 78.44
CA SER A 653 65.02 122.59 79.75
C SER A 653 66.40 123.27 79.86
N SER A 654 67.43 122.74 79.18
CA SER A 654 68.72 123.44 79.03
C SER A 654 68.55 124.79 78.31
N LYS A 655 67.82 124.81 77.19
CA LYS A 655 67.56 126.06 76.41
C LYS A 655 66.72 127.08 77.20
N GLU A 656 65.79 126.62 78.02
CA GLU A 656 65.05 127.50 78.95
C GLU A 656 65.99 128.10 80.01
N LEU A 657 66.89 127.31 80.60
CA LEU A 657 67.90 127.82 81.55
C LEU A 657 68.89 128.80 80.89
N ASP A 658 69.36 128.52 79.67
CA ASP A 658 70.22 129.44 78.90
C ASP A 658 69.51 130.76 78.61
N SER A 659 68.20 130.72 78.29
CA SER A 659 67.38 131.93 78.10
C SER A 659 67.24 132.73 79.39
N ARG A 660 67.12 132.05 80.54
CA ARG A 660 67.07 132.70 81.86
C ARG A 660 68.38 133.39 82.19
N ALA A 661 69.49 132.68 82.01
CA ALA A 661 70.83 133.21 82.20
C ALA A 661 71.21 134.32 81.20
N ALA A 662 70.49 134.46 80.08
CA ALA A 662 70.60 135.61 79.17
C ALA A 662 69.87 136.84 79.71
N ILE A 663 68.62 136.69 80.16
CA ILE A 663 67.82 137.76 80.80
C ILE A 663 68.56 138.30 82.03
N ASP A 664 69.07 137.40 82.88
CA ASP A 664 69.78 137.79 84.11
C ASP A 664 71.04 138.62 83.79
N ARG A 665 71.77 138.32 82.70
CA ARG A 665 72.89 139.14 82.21
C ARG A 665 72.46 140.52 81.71
N GLU A 666 71.38 140.60 80.94
CA GLU A 666 70.85 141.87 80.40
C GLU A 666 70.42 142.81 81.55
N THR A 667 69.79 142.28 82.61
CA THR A 667 69.47 143.08 83.80
C THR A 667 70.71 143.59 84.56
N LEU A 668 71.81 142.82 84.58
CA LEU A 668 73.06 143.23 85.21
C LEU A 668 73.77 144.35 84.44
N GLU A 669 73.75 144.34 83.10
CA GLU A 669 74.31 145.43 82.29
C GLU A 669 73.55 146.75 82.50
N ILE A 670 72.22 146.71 82.59
CA ILE A 670 71.37 147.87 82.89
C ILE A 670 71.72 148.44 84.28
N LEU A 671 71.91 147.60 85.30
CA LEU A 671 72.29 148.03 86.64
C LEU A 671 73.70 148.64 86.69
N GLN A 672 74.67 148.10 85.94
CA GLN A 672 76.00 148.69 85.83
C GLN A 672 75.98 150.07 85.17
N SER A 673 75.14 150.26 84.13
CA SER A 673 74.98 151.55 83.46
C SER A 673 74.52 152.66 84.42
N ASN A 674 73.50 152.37 85.22
CA ASN A 674 72.95 153.31 86.21
C ASN A 674 73.97 153.68 87.30
N LEU A 675 74.75 152.71 87.80
CA LEU A 675 75.77 152.93 88.83
C LEU A 675 76.90 153.86 88.37
N VAL A 676 77.26 153.84 87.09
CA VAL A 676 78.27 154.75 86.52
C VAL A 676 77.75 156.20 86.46
N ALA A 677 76.46 156.40 86.19
CA ALA A 677 75.86 157.73 86.13
C ALA A 677 75.84 158.45 87.50
N GLU A 678 75.43 157.77 88.58
CA GLU A 678 75.44 158.34 89.93
C GLU A 678 76.86 158.69 90.43
N LYS A 679 77.84 157.86 90.08
CA LYS A 679 79.23 158.02 90.53
C LYS A 679 79.89 159.28 89.94
N LEU A 680 79.49 159.67 88.73
CA LEU A 680 79.97 160.87 88.04
C LEU A 680 79.32 162.15 88.62
N SER A 681 78.06 162.07 89.04
CA SER A 681 77.36 163.17 89.75
C SER A 681 78.00 163.49 91.09
N ASN A 682 78.32 162.46 91.90
CA ASN A 682 78.90 162.65 93.24
C ASN A 682 80.27 163.37 93.23
N GLN A 683 81.12 163.13 92.25
CA GLN A 683 82.46 163.74 92.20
C GLN A 683 82.45 165.26 92.01
N GLN A 684 81.37 165.83 91.45
CA GLN A 684 81.21 167.28 91.27
C GLN A 684 80.74 167.99 92.55
N LEU A 685 80.17 167.26 93.51
CA LEU A 685 79.66 167.82 94.77
C LEU A 685 80.77 167.98 95.82
N TYR A 686 81.66 166.99 95.94
CA TYR A 686 82.73 166.97 96.95
C TYR A 686 83.78 168.09 96.78
N THR A 687 84.11 168.47 95.53
CA THR A 687 85.13 169.49 95.22
C THR A 687 84.73 170.93 95.56
N VAL A 688 83.47 171.14 96.01
CA VAL A 688 82.99 172.43 96.54
C VAL A 688 83.04 172.46 98.08
N LEU A 689 82.70 171.36 98.76
CA LEU A 689 82.73 171.27 100.22
C LEU A 689 84.16 171.36 100.80
N GLU A 690 85.17 170.90 100.05
CA GLU A 690 86.59 170.93 100.42
C GLU A 690 87.15 172.35 100.66
N LYS A 691 86.39 173.41 100.34
CA LYS A 691 86.87 174.82 100.35
C LYS A 691 86.26 175.74 101.41
N LEU A 692 85.39 175.26 102.30
CA LEU A 692 84.67 176.13 103.27
C LEU A 692 84.83 175.78 104.76
N GLY A 693 85.58 174.74 105.13
CA GLY A 693 86.23 174.62 106.45
C GLY A 693 85.36 174.37 107.69
N LEU A 694 84.03 174.41 107.59
CA LEU A 694 83.06 173.98 108.61
C LEU A 694 81.93 173.21 107.87
N SER A 695 81.70 171.91 108.05
CA SER A 695 81.49 171.05 109.24
C SER A 695 80.00 170.87 109.57
N ASP A 696 79.43 169.77 109.11
CA ASP A 696 78.06 169.33 109.45
C ASP A 696 78.12 168.06 110.35
N ASN A 697 79.03 168.10 111.34
CA ASN A 697 79.32 166.98 112.25
C ASN A 697 79.15 167.39 113.73
N ILE A 698 78.28 168.38 113.99
CA ILE A 698 77.90 168.85 115.34
C ILE A 698 76.39 169.16 115.39
N LEU A 699 75.54 168.21 114.97
CA LEU A 699 74.07 168.15 115.16
C LEU A 699 73.59 166.78 114.65
N LEU A 700 73.28 165.72 115.41
CA LEU A 700 73.39 165.40 116.85
C LEU A 700 73.62 163.86 116.98
N SER A 701 74.22 163.27 118.01
CA SER A 701 75.23 163.71 119.00
C SER A 701 75.63 162.48 119.86
N GLN A 702 76.87 161.97 119.76
CA GLN A 702 77.31 160.66 120.30
C GLN A 702 76.58 159.46 119.66
N PRO A 703 77.01 158.18 119.84
CA PRO A 703 78.23 157.62 120.46
C PRO A 703 79.13 156.90 119.41
N LEU A 704 80.29 156.31 119.73
CA LEU A 704 81.34 156.65 120.71
C LEU A 704 82.65 156.19 120.03
N GLU A 705 83.37 157.11 119.40
CA GLU A 705 84.55 156.83 118.58
C GLU A 705 85.80 156.60 119.46
N THR A 706 85.64 155.75 120.47
CA THR A 706 86.63 155.43 121.51
C THR A 706 86.45 153.98 122.01
N ILE A 707 85.88 153.13 121.15
CA ILE A 707 86.08 151.67 121.14
C ILE A 707 86.87 151.34 119.85
N LEU A 708 87.90 152.14 119.53
CA LEU A 708 89.30 151.89 119.92
C LEU A 708 89.76 150.49 119.52
N GLU A 709 90.77 150.43 118.64
CA GLU A 709 92.12 149.82 118.77
C GLU A 709 92.37 148.77 119.90
N ARG A 710 91.35 147.98 120.25
CA ARG A 710 91.29 147.23 121.52
C ARG A 710 90.48 145.94 121.42
N ILE A 711 90.18 145.48 120.20
CA ILE A 711 89.83 144.08 119.90
C ILE A 711 90.98 143.47 119.10
N ALA A 712 92.18 143.54 119.70
CA ALA A 712 93.33 142.78 119.28
C ALA A 712 93.31 141.41 119.98
N GLN A 713 93.89 140.40 119.33
CA GLN A 713 94.39 139.15 119.92
C GLN A 713 93.36 138.24 120.65
N ILE A 714 93.18 137.01 120.15
CA ILE A 714 93.37 135.74 120.89
C ILE A 714 93.07 134.53 119.97
N PRO A 715 93.83 133.42 120.06
CA PRO A 715 93.55 132.15 119.38
C PRO A 715 92.90 131.09 120.30
N GLU A 716 92.44 130.00 119.67
CA GLU A 716 92.23 128.66 120.26
C GLU A 716 91.03 128.42 121.23
N VAL A 717 90.66 127.13 121.36
CA VAL A 717 89.81 126.49 122.41
C VAL A 717 88.39 127.07 122.61
N ILE A 718 87.32 126.47 122.02
CA ILE A 718 86.62 125.21 122.39
C ILE A 718 85.67 125.34 123.60
N ASN A 719 84.41 124.88 123.40
CA ASN A 719 83.36 124.61 124.41
C ASN A 719 82.74 125.85 125.11
N HIS A 720 81.45 125.88 125.50
CA HIS A 720 80.57 124.79 125.93
C HIS A 720 79.05 125.16 125.96
N ILE A 721 78.19 124.16 126.27
CA ILE A 721 76.86 124.26 126.95
C ILE A 721 75.56 124.49 126.11
N LYS A 722 74.87 123.35 125.82
CA LYS A 722 73.41 123.04 125.98
C LYS A 722 72.37 123.83 125.11
N LYS A 723 71.15 123.34 124.79
CA LYS A 723 70.36 122.18 125.29
C LYS A 723 69.29 121.70 124.26
N SER A 724 69.21 120.38 124.00
CA SER A 724 68.02 119.55 123.63
C SER A 724 66.89 120.07 122.70
N PHE A 725 66.59 119.34 121.59
CA PHE A 725 65.34 118.57 121.41
C PHE A 725 65.39 117.50 120.27
N VAL A 726 64.27 116.80 120.05
CA VAL A 726 64.01 115.47 119.42
C VAL A 726 63.82 115.49 117.87
N SER A 727 64.10 114.36 117.17
CA SER A 727 63.19 113.64 116.21
C SER A 727 63.86 112.54 115.35
N GLU A 728 63.29 111.31 115.40
CA GLU A 728 62.86 110.38 114.30
C GLU A 728 63.71 110.18 113.00
N SER A 729 63.77 109.01 112.32
CA SER A 729 63.12 107.68 112.49
C SER A 729 63.60 106.65 111.42
N ASN A 730 63.60 105.34 111.77
CA ASN A 730 63.19 104.15 110.96
C ASN A 730 63.99 103.70 109.70
N GLU A 731 64.00 102.43 109.24
CA GLU A 731 63.64 101.07 109.76
C GLU A 731 64.39 100.01 108.86
N GLU A 732 64.98 98.89 109.34
CA GLU A 732 64.46 97.60 109.86
C GLU A 732 63.96 96.55 108.81
N THR A 733 63.97 95.22 109.05
CA THR A 733 64.73 94.36 110.02
C THR A 733 65.46 93.22 109.27
N THR A 734 65.28 91.87 109.30
CA THR A 734 64.59 90.76 110.05
C THR A 734 65.12 89.44 109.40
N SER A 735 64.96 88.19 109.87
CA SER A 735 65.29 87.46 111.14
C SER A 735 65.18 85.94 110.82
N GLU A 736 65.75 84.91 111.48
CA GLU A 736 66.78 84.70 112.55
C GLU A 736 67.18 83.17 112.56
N SER A 737 68.24 82.61 113.18
CA SER A 737 68.80 82.58 114.57
C SER A 737 68.14 81.53 115.53
N ALA A 738 68.77 80.94 116.57
CA ALA A 738 70.20 80.81 116.96
C ALA A 738 70.44 79.89 118.21
N THR A 739 71.74 79.64 118.54
CA THR A 739 72.33 79.40 119.90
C THR A 739 71.93 78.11 120.69
N CYS A 740 72.61 77.66 121.78
CA CYS A 740 73.76 78.19 122.55
C CYS A 740 74.70 77.09 123.13
N THR A 741 75.61 77.46 124.04
CA THR A 741 76.68 76.71 124.75
C THR A 741 76.70 77.00 126.27
N ASP A 742 77.64 76.40 127.04
CA ASP A 742 78.56 77.05 128.05
C ASP A 742 78.93 76.28 129.37
N LYS A 743 79.56 76.95 130.38
CA LYS A 743 80.78 76.46 131.12
C LYS A 743 80.91 76.83 132.65
N GLU A 744 81.90 76.18 133.32
CA GLU A 744 82.93 76.69 134.31
C GLU A 744 82.66 77.11 135.81
N SER A 745 83.70 76.90 136.68
CA SER A 745 84.18 77.69 137.88
C SER A 745 83.80 77.44 139.39
N ASP A 746 84.61 76.61 140.10
CA ASP A 746 85.69 76.85 141.14
C ASP A 746 85.64 77.73 142.48
N VAL A 747 86.50 77.34 143.46
CA VAL A 747 87.22 77.98 144.63
C VAL A 747 86.64 78.38 146.05
N ASN A 748 87.48 78.17 147.12
CA ASN A 748 87.67 78.86 148.46
C ASN A 748 86.98 78.32 149.76
N LYS A 749 87.44 78.47 151.05
CA LYS A 749 88.61 79.14 151.72
C LYS A 749 89.00 78.55 153.13
N THR A 750 89.93 79.16 153.90
CA THR A 750 90.68 78.60 155.09
C THR A 750 90.77 79.49 156.36
N LEU A 751 91.30 78.92 157.49
CA LEU A 751 92.09 79.48 158.67
C LEU A 751 91.66 78.85 160.04
N GLU A 752 92.52 78.17 160.83
CA GLU A 752 93.49 78.61 161.89
C GLU A 752 92.88 79.07 163.25
N THR A 753 93.45 78.85 164.46
CA THR A 753 94.56 78.04 165.04
C THR A 753 94.34 77.86 166.58
N VAL A 754 95.08 76.97 167.27
CA VAL A 754 95.78 77.18 168.60
C VAL A 754 96.17 75.86 169.33
N ILE A 755 97.50 75.65 169.47
CA ILE A 755 98.26 74.99 170.57
C ILE A 755 97.90 73.55 171.01
N GLU A 756 98.64 72.55 170.49
CA GLU A 756 99.81 71.90 171.15
C GLU A 756 99.72 71.15 172.52
N PRO A 757 98.67 70.35 172.84
CA PRO A 757 98.98 69.10 173.58
C PRO A 757 98.30 67.82 173.06
N LEU A 758 97.41 67.91 172.05
CA LEU A 758 96.71 66.74 171.48
C LEU A 758 97.53 65.92 170.47
N LYS A 759 98.82 66.26 170.24
CA LYS A 759 99.67 65.61 169.22
C LYS A 759 99.84 64.09 169.36
N ARG A 760 99.62 63.51 170.54
CA ARG A 760 99.69 62.05 170.77
C ARG A 760 98.43 61.27 170.41
N GLU A 761 97.32 61.95 170.08
CA GLU A 761 96.07 61.31 169.65
C GLU A 761 95.92 61.27 168.12
N LEU A 762 96.60 62.21 167.43
CA LEU A 762 96.61 62.36 165.97
C LEU A 762 97.19 61.13 165.23
N GLU A 763 98.31 60.58 165.70
CA GLU A 763 98.97 59.42 165.07
C GLU A 763 98.08 58.17 165.04
N HIS A 764 97.20 57.99 166.03
CA HIS A 764 96.27 56.86 166.10
C HIS A 764 95.02 57.05 165.20
N LEU A 765 94.68 58.29 164.83
CA LEU A 765 93.62 58.57 163.85
C LEU A 765 94.14 58.47 162.41
N GLN A 766 95.41 58.84 162.16
CA GLN A 766 96.06 58.77 160.85
C GLN A 766 95.94 57.39 160.19
N ILE A 767 96.15 56.31 160.97
CA ILE A 767 96.08 54.91 160.50
C ILE A 767 94.65 54.48 160.18
N LYS A 768 93.64 55.09 160.83
CA LYS A 768 92.23 54.71 160.65
C LYS A 768 91.60 55.38 159.42
N ALA A 769 92.13 56.53 158.99
CA ALA A 769 91.68 57.23 157.79
C ALA A 769 92.00 56.44 156.51
N SER A 770 93.25 55.99 156.33
CA SER A 770 93.68 55.27 155.11
C SER A 770 92.96 53.94 154.89
N MET A 771 92.54 53.26 155.97
CA MET A 771 91.68 52.07 155.89
C MET A 771 90.26 52.38 155.40
N SER A 772 89.75 53.60 155.61
CA SER A 772 88.44 54.03 155.11
C SER A 772 88.51 54.53 153.67
N GLU A 773 89.63 55.16 153.30
CA GLU A 773 89.90 55.72 151.97
C GLU A 773 90.00 54.61 150.92
N THR A 774 90.81 53.58 151.21
CA THR A 774 90.92 52.35 150.39
C THR A 774 89.60 51.57 150.29
N ALA A 775 88.72 51.63 151.28
CA ALA A 775 87.39 51.02 151.17
C ALA A 775 86.48 51.77 150.18
N MET A 776 86.59 53.10 150.09
CA MET A 776 85.78 53.92 149.18
C MET A 776 86.23 53.76 147.71
N GLU A 777 87.54 53.65 147.45
CA GLU A 777 88.05 53.33 146.10
C GLU A 777 87.55 51.97 145.60
N ASN A 778 87.52 50.95 146.47
CA ASN A 778 87.00 49.63 146.11
C ASN A 778 85.52 49.68 145.71
N LEU A 779 84.67 50.40 146.47
CA LEU A 779 83.26 50.59 146.15
C LEU A 779 83.03 51.38 144.86
N LEU A 780 83.85 52.41 144.58
CA LEU A 780 83.82 53.12 143.30
C LEU A 780 84.20 52.18 142.14
N SER A 781 85.16 51.27 142.34
CA SER A 781 85.52 50.25 141.34
C SER A 781 84.39 49.26 141.07
N GLU A 782 83.59 48.89 142.08
CA GLU A 782 82.44 48.01 141.89
C GLU A 782 81.29 48.72 141.18
N ASN A 783 81.01 49.98 141.54
CA ASN A 783 79.96 50.77 140.91
C ASN A 783 80.24 50.96 139.40
N ALA A 784 81.51 51.23 139.03
CA ALA A 784 81.94 51.28 137.63
C ALA A 784 81.76 49.92 136.90
N LYS A 785 82.11 48.80 137.53
CA LYS A 785 81.88 47.44 136.96
C LYS A 785 80.41 47.15 136.77
N LEU A 786 79.56 47.49 137.75
CA LEU A 786 78.10 47.33 137.67
C LEU A 786 77.50 48.18 136.55
N GLN A 787 77.96 49.42 136.35
CA GLN A 787 77.49 50.28 135.28
C GLN A 787 77.91 49.79 133.88
N VAL A 788 79.09 49.16 133.76
CA VAL A 788 79.49 48.42 132.54
C VAL A 788 78.63 47.16 132.34
N HIS A 789 78.31 46.42 133.39
CA HIS A 789 77.41 45.26 133.27
C HIS A 789 75.99 45.67 132.87
N ILE A 790 75.44 46.77 133.41
CA ILE A 790 74.13 47.30 133.02
C ILE A 790 74.12 47.69 131.54
N THR A 791 75.10 48.46 131.06
CA THR A 791 75.16 48.85 129.64
C THR A 791 75.41 47.65 128.70
N THR A 792 76.15 46.64 129.16
CA THR A 792 76.35 45.38 128.41
C THR A 792 75.08 44.54 128.35
N LEU A 793 74.32 44.41 129.45
CA LEU A 793 73.03 43.72 129.46
C LEU A 793 71.99 44.47 128.63
N GLN A 794 72.03 45.81 128.62
CA GLN A 794 71.13 46.65 127.82
C GLN A 794 71.45 46.53 126.32
N SER A 795 72.73 46.46 125.91
CA SER A 795 73.08 46.20 124.50
C SER A 795 72.76 44.76 124.06
N GLN A 796 72.91 43.78 124.95
CA GLN A 796 72.45 42.40 124.71
C GLN A 796 70.92 42.33 124.58
N SER A 797 70.18 43.04 125.43
CA SER A 797 68.72 43.12 125.35
C SER A 797 68.25 43.76 124.04
N ASN A 798 68.86 44.88 123.64
CA ASN A 798 68.58 45.53 122.36
C ASN A 798 68.91 44.63 121.16
N SER A 799 70.02 43.88 121.21
CA SER A 799 70.36 42.90 120.18
C SER A 799 69.33 41.77 120.09
N LEU A 800 68.89 41.25 121.25
CA LEU A 800 67.89 40.19 121.32
C LEU A 800 66.51 40.65 120.82
N THR A 801 66.10 41.90 121.09
CA THR A 801 64.84 42.45 120.55
C THR A 801 64.92 42.68 119.04
N VAL A 802 66.06 43.15 118.50
CA VAL A 802 66.26 43.21 117.04
C VAL A 802 66.16 41.81 116.41
N GLN A 803 66.82 40.80 116.98
CA GLN A 803 66.70 39.41 116.52
C GLN A 803 65.25 38.89 116.61
N HIS A 804 64.52 39.20 117.69
CA HIS A 804 63.13 38.80 117.84
C HIS A 804 62.22 39.44 116.77
N THR A 805 62.38 40.75 116.48
CA THR A 805 61.60 41.42 115.43
C THR A 805 61.93 40.88 114.02
N ALA A 806 63.20 40.57 113.74
CA ALA A 806 63.60 39.94 112.49
C ALA A 806 62.98 38.53 112.32
N LEU A 807 62.98 37.71 113.38
CA LEU A 807 62.31 36.40 113.38
C LEU A 807 60.78 36.52 113.28
N GLN A 808 60.18 37.56 113.85
CA GLN A 808 58.74 37.82 113.74
C GLN A 808 58.35 38.22 112.31
N LEU A 809 59.17 39.05 111.65
CA LEU A 809 59.00 39.40 110.24
C LEU A 809 59.16 38.17 109.34
N ALA A 810 60.23 37.39 109.51
CA ALA A 810 60.45 36.15 108.75
C ALA A 810 59.30 35.14 108.93
N ASN A 811 58.78 34.96 110.15
CA ASN A 811 57.60 34.13 110.38
C ASN A 811 56.34 34.68 109.70
N SER A 812 56.16 36.01 109.64
CA SER A 812 55.02 36.61 108.92
C SER A 812 55.11 36.41 107.40
N GLN A 813 56.33 36.45 106.84
CA GLN A 813 56.58 36.13 105.42
C GLN A 813 56.31 34.66 105.12
N LEU A 814 56.83 33.73 105.94
CA LEU A 814 56.56 32.29 105.79
C LEU A 814 55.07 31.93 105.95
N ILE A 815 54.30 32.70 106.72
CA ILE A 815 52.84 32.55 106.79
C ILE A 815 52.18 33.04 105.50
N ALA A 816 52.59 34.18 104.94
CA ALA A 816 52.06 34.69 103.67
C ALA A 816 52.38 33.74 102.50
N GLU A 817 53.63 33.28 102.37
CA GLU A 817 54.05 32.28 101.37
C GLU A 817 53.25 30.98 101.50
N LYS A 818 53.02 30.51 102.73
CA LYS A 818 52.18 29.33 102.98
C LYS A 818 50.72 29.56 102.56
N GLU A 819 50.15 30.73 102.80
CA GLU A 819 48.80 31.07 102.34
C GLU A 819 48.71 31.20 100.82
N GLU A 820 49.76 31.70 100.16
CA GLU A 820 49.86 31.78 98.71
C GLU A 820 49.97 30.39 98.08
N LEU A 821 50.86 29.53 98.57
CA LEU A 821 50.97 28.13 98.14
C LEU A 821 49.69 27.32 98.42
N LEU A 822 48.94 27.64 99.48
CA LEU A 822 47.61 27.05 99.71
C LEU A 822 46.56 27.53 98.70
N LYS A 823 46.60 28.81 98.29
CA LYS A 823 45.75 29.35 97.22
C LYS A 823 46.11 28.68 95.88
N GLU A 824 47.39 28.62 95.50
CA GLU A 824 47.84 27.91 94.29
C GLU A 824 47.44 26.43 94.30
N ARG A 825 47.62 25.73 95.41
CA ARG A 825 47.16 24.35 95.54
C ARG A 825 45.65 24.23 95.36
N SER A 826 44.87 25.18 95.88
CA SER A 826 43.41 25.18 95.69
C SER A 826 42.99 25.47 94.24
N THR A 827 43.68 26.37 93.53
CA THR A 827 43.37 26.62 92.11
C THR A 827 43.78 25.44 91.24
N GLN A 828 44.91 24.79 91.50
CA GLN A 828 45.31 23.54 90.86
C GLN A 828 44.31 22.39 91.14
N GLN A 829 43.83 22.26 92.39
CA GLN A 829 42.80 21.29 92.76
C GLN A 829 41.48 21.53 91.99
N ASN A 830 41.08 22.80 91.85
CA ASN A 830 39.90 23.20 91.09
C ASN A 830 40.06 22.92 89.59
N VAL A 831 41.18 23.30 88.98
CA VAL A 831 41.49 23.03 87.56
C VAL A 831 41.53 21.52 87.29
N TYR A 832 42.13 20.73 88.17
CA TYR A 832 42.10 19.27 88.07
C TYR A 832 40.66 18.72 88.14
N SER A 833 39.82 19.24 89.05
CA SER A 833 38.41 18.81 89.14
C SER A 833 37.58 19.19 87.91
N ALA A 834 37.85 20.34 87.30
CA ALA A 834 37.23 20.77 86.05
C ALA A 834 37.65 19.86 84.88
N LEU A 835 38.96 19.62 84.72
CA LEU A 835 39.49 18.72 83.69
C LEU A 835 38.94 17.28 83.83
N LEU A 836 38.73 16.81 85.06
CA LEU A 836 38.10 15.51 85.32
C LEU A 836 36.60 15.53 84.98
N HIS A 837 35.90 16.65 85.17
CA HIS A 837 34.53 16.82 84.69
C HIS A 837 34.48 16.81 83.15
N ASP A 838 35.35 17.57 82.48
CA ASP A 838 35.46 17.64 81.02
C ASP A 838 35.82 16.28 80.40
N GLN A 839 36.67 15.50 81.07
CA GLN A 839 36.96 14.12 80.65
C GLN A 839 35.70 13.24 80.70
N ASN A 840 34.88 13.36 81.75
CA ASN A 840 33.65 12.58 81.88
C ASN A 840 32.56 13.01 80.88
N THR A 841 32.42 14.32 80.59
CA THR A 841 31.48 14.80 79.58
C THR A 841 31.92 14.38 78.18
N LEU A 842 33.21 14.46 77.86
CA LEU A 842 33.78 13.98 76.60
C LEU A 842 33.61 12.47 76.43
N GLN A 843 33.79 11.68 77.50
CA GLN A 843 33.53 10.24 77.47
C GLN A 843 32.05 9.93 77.23
N SER A 844 31.13 10.67 77.86
CA SER A 844 29.69 10.50 77.64
C SER A 844 29.27 10.88 76.22
N LEU A 845 29.82 11.98 75.66
CA LEU A 845 29.62 12.38 74.26
C LEU A 845 30.17 11.33 73.28
N HIS A 846 31.33 10.73 73.57
CA HIS A 846 31.88 9.66 72.75
C HIS A 846 31.01 8.39 72.78
N GLU A 847 30.48 8.04 73.95
CA GLU A 847 29.56 6.91 74.11
C GLU A 847 28.19 7.16 73.43
N GLN A 848 27.68 8.40 73.48
CA GLN A 848 26.49 8.81 72.71
C GLN A 848 26.74 8.70 71.20
N LEU A 849 27.81 9.31 70.68
CA LEU A 849 28.16 9.27 69.26
C LEU A 849 28.41 7.84 68.75
N ASN A 850 29.01 6.98 69.57
CA ASN A 850 29.20 5.57 69.24
C ASN A 850 27.87 4.79 69.19
N ASN A 851 26.91 5.11 70.07
CA ASN A 851 25.56 4.54 70.03
C ASN A 851 24.77 5.04 68.81
N GLU A 852 24.88 6.33 68.45
CA GLU A 852 24.30 6.90 67.22
C GLU A 852 24.88 6.24 65.97
N TYR A 853 26.21 6.07 65.90
CA TYR A 853 26.87 5.40 64.78
C TYR A 853 26.44 3.94 64.63
N GLU A 854 26.30 3.21 65.75
CA GLU A 854 25.78 1.84 65.73
C GLU A 854 24.28 1.76 65.38
N ASN A 855 23.48 2.77 65.72
CA ASN A 855 22.08 2.87 65.28
C ASN A 855 21.98 3.16 63.77
N LEU A 856 22.70 4.16 63.27
CA LEU A 856 22.81 4.45 61.84
C LEU A 856 23.34 3.25 61.04
N ARG A 857 24.24 2.46 61.62
CA ARG A 857 24.72 1.20 61.03
C ARG A 857 23.61 0.16 60.93
N ARG A 858 22.78 0.00 61.97
CA ARG A 858 21.60 -0.90 61.97
C ARG A 858 20.57 -0.46 60.94
N GLU A 859 20.23 0.83 60.91
CA GLU A 859 19.32 1.42 59.92
C GLU A 859 19.83 1.24 58.48
N ARG A 860 21.11 1.49 58.23
CA ARG A 860 21.74 1.22 56.93
C ARG A 860 21.62 -0.26 56.55
N ASP A 861 21.76 -1.18 57.51
CA ASP A 861 21.75 -2.61 57.23
C ASP A 861 20.31 -3.20 57.15
N THR A 862 19.30 -2.57 57.77
CA THR A 862 17.88 -2.85 57.49
C THR A 862 17.45 -2.26 56.14
N LEU A 863 17.85 -1.03 55.81
CA LEU A 863 17.64 -0.43 54.48
C LEU A 863 18.26 -1.29 53.36
N LYS A 864 19.41 -1.94 53.61
CA LYS A 864 19.99 -2.94 52.70
C LYS A 864 19.20 -4.25 52.63
N SER A 865 18.41 -4.62 53.64
CA SER A 865 17.43 -5.71 53.48
C SER A 865 16.32 -5.23 52.57
N ASN A 866 15.62 -4.16 52.96
CA ASN A 866 14.48 -3.61 52.22
C ASN A 866 14.84 -3.35 50.74
N LEU A 867 16.04 -2.86 50.44
CA LEU A 867 16.52 -2.67 49.06
C LEU A 867 16.75 -3.98 48.28
N ARG A 868 17.12 -5.08 48.95
CA ARG A 868 17.18 -6.41 48.32
C ARG A 868 15.78 -6.99 48.15
N ASP A 869 14.93 -6.82 49.14
CA ASP A 869 13.57 -7.36 49.16
C ASP A 869 12.71 -6.67 48.07
N VAL A 870 12.75 -5.34 47.98
CA VAL A 870 12.16 -4.55 46.86
C VAL A 870 12.81 -4.89 45.51
N LYS A 871 14.11 -5.19 45.44
CA LYS A 871 14.74 -5.63 44.17
C LYS A 871 14.26 -7.01 43.73
N ASN A 872 13.98 -7.91 44.67
CA ASN A 872 13.41 -9.22 44.39
C ASN A 872 11.96 -9.07 43.94
N GLU A 873 11.15 -8.28 44.65
CA GLU A 873 9.76 -7.96 44.29
C GLU A 873 9.67 -7.32 42.90
N ASN A 874 10.48 -6.30 42.62
CA ASN A 874 10.53 -5.62 41.34
C ASN A 874 11.05 -6.54 40.20
N ARG A 875 11.82 -7.58 40.53
CA ARG A 875 12.17 -8.66 39.59
C ARG A 875 10.98 -9.58 39.35
N THR A 876 10.30 -10.08 40.39
CA THR A 876 9.13 -10.94 40.23
C THR A 876 7.98 -10.23 39.53
N LEU A 877 7.83 -8.91 39.71
CA LEU A 877 6.87 -8.08 39.00
C LEU A 877 7.20 -8.00 37.51
N ARG A 878 8.47 -7.81 37.12
CA ARG A 878 8.89 -7.91 35.71
C ARG A 878 8.66 -9.31 35.14
N GLU A 879 9.03 -10.35 35.87
CA GLU A 879 8.74 -11.75 35.50
C GLU A 879 7.22 -12.06 35.47
N THR A 880 6.33 -11.24 36.06
CA THR A 880 4.87 -11.31 35.82
C THR A 880 4.41 -10.47 34.64
N CYS A 881 4.97 -9.27 34.41
CA CYS A 881 4.65 -8.45 33.25
C CYS A 881 5.01 -9.17 31.95
N GLU A 882 6.23 -9.70 31.85
CA GLU A 882 6.71 -10.49 30.69
C GLU A 882 5.77 -11.68 30.38
N ARG A 883 5.22 -12.33 31.42
CA ARG A 883 4.23 -13.42 31.26
C ARG A 883 2.83 -12.94 30.87
N LEU A 884 2.42 -11.74 31.30
CA LEU A 884 1.15 -11.13 30.92
C LEU A 884 1.20 -10.54 29.50
N GLU A 885 2.34 -9.97 29.10
CA GLU A 885 2.65 -9.51 27.75
C GLU A 885 2.63 -10.69 26.76
N ALA A 886 3.40 -11.75 27.02
CA ALA A 886 3.37 -12.97 26.20
C ALA A 886 1.97 -13.61 26.13
N ARG A 887 1.17 -13.53 27.21
CA ARG A 887 -0.24 -13.98 27.19
C ARG A 887 -1.15 -13.04 26.39
N SER A 888 -0.88 -11.75 26.38
CA SER A 888 -1.59 -10.77 25.55
C SER A 888 -1.29 -11.00 24.07
N GLU A 889 -0.03 -11.29 23.72
CA GLU A 889 0.38 -11.67 22.37
C GLU A 889 -0.33 -12.95 21.89
N THR A 890 -0.40 -14.01 22.72
CA THR A 890 -1.12 -15.23 22.32
C THR A 890 -2.61 -14.97 22.14
N LEU A 891 -3.28 -14.28 23.07
CA LEU A 891 -4.69 -13.90 22.95
C LEU A 891 -4.97 -12.98 21.75
N GLN A 892 -4.03 -12.10 21.38
CA GLN A 892 -4.14 -11.30 20.17
C GLN A 892 -4.02 -12.17 18.91
N SER A 893 -3.08 -13.12 18.87
CA SER A 893 -2.95 -14.06 17.76
C SER A 893 -4.20 -14.96 17.60
N GLU A 894 -4.81 -15.39 18.70
CA GLU A 894 -6.09 -16.11 18.70
C GLU A 894 -7.23 -15.23 18.18
N ARG A 895 -7.31 -13.96 18.61
CA ARG A 895 -8.29 -12.98 18.12
C ARG A 895 -8.14 -12.75 16.61
N GLU A 896 -6.93 -12.60 16.11
CA GLU A 896 -6.64 -12.42 14.68
C GLU A 896 -6.98 -13.69 13.87
N ALA A 897 -6.69 -14.88 14.40
CA ALA A 897 -7.11 -16.15 13.82
C ALA A 897 -8.65 -16.28 13.76
N LEU A 898 -9.36 -15.90 14.83
CA LEU A 898 -10.83 -15.89 14.87
C LEU A 898 -11.44 -14.88 13.88
N ILE A 899 -10.84 -13.70 13.73
CA ILE A 899 -11.21 -12.70 12.72
C ILE A 899 -11.02 -13.29 11.31
N ASN A 900 -9.90 -13.94 11.03
CA ASN A 900 -9.62 -14.54 9.73
C ASN A 900 -10.53 -15.74 9.43
N ASN A 901 -10.81 -16.60 10.41
CA ASN A 901 -11.83 -17.66 10.30
C ASN A 901 -13.23 -17.08 10.02
N THR A 902 -13.58 -15.94 10.61
CA THR A 902 -14.85 -15.25 10.35
C THR A 902 -14.91 -14.69 8.92
N LYS A 903 -13.81 -14.12 8.41
CA LYS A 903 -13.70 -13.71 6.99
C LYS A 903 -13.90 -14.91 6.06
N SER A 904 -13.18 -16.01 6.29
CA SER A 904 -13.30 -17.24 5.49
C SER A 904 -14.74 -17.81 5.51
N LEU A 905 -15.38 -17.85 6.68
CA LEU A 905 -16.76 -18.33 6.81
C LEU A 905 -17.76 -17.42 6.05
N ASN A 906 -17.54 -16.10 6.04
CA ASN A 906 -18.33 -15.18 5.23
C ASN A 906 -18.06 -15.35 3.72
N ASN A 907 -16.82 -15.62 3.31
CA ASN A 907 -16.49 -15.95 1.92
C ASN A 907 -17.21 -17.23 1.46
N LEU A 908 -17.13 -18.32 2.23
CA LEU A 908 -17.84 -19.57 1.93
C LEU A 908 -19.37 -19.38 1.90
N ARG A 909 -19.94 -18.52 2.75
CA ARG A 909 -21.37 -18.13 2.66
C ARG A 909 -21.69 -17.39 1.37
N GLY A 910 -20.82 -16.50 0.92
CA GLY A 910 -20.94 -15.81 -0.36
C GLY A 910 -20.87 -16.76 -1.55
N GLU A 911 -19.91 -17.69 -1.55
CA GLU A 911 -19.75 -18.73 -2.58
C GLU A 911 -20.94 -19.69 -2.61
N HIS A 912 -21.40 -20.17 -1.45
CA HIS A 912 -22.62 -20.98 -1.36
C HIS A 912 -23.87 -20.22 -1.85
N SER A 913 -23.95 -18.90 -1.65
CA SER A 913 -25.03 -18.10 -2.24
C SER A 913 -24.93 -18.00 -3.76
N LYS A 914 -23.73 -17.71 -4.30
CA LYS A 914 -23.48 -17.70 -5.75
C LYS A 914 -23.84 -19.04 -6.38
N LEU A 915 -23.31 -20.13 -5.84
CA LEU A 915 -23.58 -21.49 -6.32
C LEU A 915 -25.07 -21.85 -6.27
N LYS A 916 -25.80 -21.38 -5.25
CA LYS A 916 -27.26 -21.55 -5.16
C LYS A 916 -28.02 -20.76 -6.23
N ASP A 917 -27.53 -19.58 -6.61
CA ASP A 917 -28.06 -18.79 -7.71
C ASP A 917 -27.65 -19.34 -9.08
N ASP A 918 -26.46 -19.91 -9.23
CA ASP A 918 -26.05 -20.66 -10.42
C ASP A 918 -26.86 -21.94 -10.61
N PHE A 919 -27.17 -22.67 -9.53
CA PHE A 919 -28.13 -23.79 -9.59
C PHE A 919 -29.53 -23.35 -10.01
N ARG A 920 -30.03 -22.18 -9.54
CA ARG A 920 -31.29 -21.60 -10.01
C ARG A 920 -31.22 -21.24 -11.49
N ASN A 921 -30.15 -20.58 -11.93
CA ASN A 921 -29.93 -20.20 -13.32
C ASN A 921 -29.90 -21.42 -14.24
N LEU A 922 -29.08 -22.43 -13.89
CA LEU A 922 -28.98 -23.70 -14.61
C LEU A 922 -30.30 -24.47 -14.64
N TYR A 923 -31.06 -24.47 -13.54
CA TYR A 923 -32.40 -25.07 -13.50
C TYR A 923 -33.37 -24.37 -14.47
N THR A 924 -33.41 -23.04 -14.49
CA THR A 924 -34.25 -22.30 -15.46
C THR A 924 -33.76 -22.48 -16.90
N ALA A 925 -32.44 -22.62 -17.14
CA ALA A 925 -31.90 -22.95 -18.46
C ALA A 925 -32.32 -24.37 -18.90
N SER A 926 -32.31 -25.34 -17.98
CA SER A 926 -32.80 -26.70 -18.23
C SER A 926 -34.29 -26.72 -18.58
N GLU A 927 -35.13 -25.97 -17.88
CA GLU A 927 -36.57 -25.89 -18.22
C GLU A 927 -36.84 -25.13 -19.54
N ARG A 928 -36.06 -24.09 -19.87
CA ARG A 928 -36.11 -23.45 -21.21
C ARG A 928 -35.75 -24.45 -22.30
N LEU A 929 -34.62 -25.16 -22.16
CA LEU A 929 -34.17 -26.16 -23.14
C LEU A 929 -35.17 -27.32 -23.29
N LYS A 930 -35.83 -27.75 -22.20
CA LYS A 930 -36.93 -28.73 -22.27
C LYS A 930 -38.15 -28.18 -23.01
N ALA A 931 -38.48 -26.89 -22.87
CA ALA A 931 -39.56 -26.27 -23.62
C ALA A 931 -39.21 -26.14 -25.11
N GLU A 932 -37.99 -25.70 -25.43
CA GLU A 932 -37.46 -25.64 -26.80
C GLU A 932 -37.45 -27.03 -27.47
N TYR A 933 -37.03 -28.08 -26.74
CA TYR A 933 -37.08 -29.46 -27.23
C TYR A 933 -38.51 -29.94 -27.53
N ARG A 934 -39.50 -29.60 -26.68
CA ARG A 934 -40.92 -29.90 -26.95
C ARG A 934 -41.41 -29.18 -28.21
N ASN A 935 -41.11 -27.88 -28.33
CA ASN A 935 -41.47 -27.06 -29.49
C ASN A 935 -40.88 -27.63 -30.79
N LEU A 936 -39.58 -27.96 -30.78
CA LEU A 936 -38.88 -28.56 -31.92
C LEU A 936 -39.44 -29.96 -32.27
N GLN A 937 -39.88 -30.73 -31.28
CA GLN A 937 -40.55 -32.01 -31.50
C GLN A 937 -41.94 -31.82 -32.15
N ASP A 938 -42.68 -30.78 -31.77
CA ASP A 938 -43.95 -30.42 -32.41
C ASP A 938 -43.76 -29.85 -33.82
N ASP A 939 -42.71 -29.07 -34.07
CA ASP A 939 -42.37 -28.61 -35.42
C ASP A 939 -41.90 -29.77 -36.31
N TYR A 940 -41.18 -30.75 -35.77
CA TYR A 940 -40.91 -32.01 -36.48
C TYR A 940 -42.20 -32.79 -36.81
N ARG A 941 -43.18 -32.83 -35.89
CA ARG A 941 -44.51 -33.43 -36.16
C ARG A 941 -45.22 -32.69 -37.30
N LYS A 942 -45.26 -31.35 -37.28
CA LYS A 942 -45.85 -30.52 -38.35
C LYS A 942 -45.17 -30.77 -39.69
N ASN A 943 -43.84 -30.69 -39.74
CA ASN A 943 -43.05 -30.89 -40.95
C ASN A 943 -43.21 -32.31 -41.51
N LYS A 944 -43.38 -33.33 -40.66
CA LYS A 944 -43.69 -34.70 -41.10
C LYS A 944 -45.10 -34.81 -41.71
N ILE A 945 -46.09 -34.12 -41.15
CA ILE A 945 -47.45 -34.05 -41.72
C ILE A 945 -47.44 -33.31 -43.07
N GLU A 946 -46.69 -32.20 -43.17
CA GLU A 946 -46.50 -31.46 -44.42
C GLU A 946 -45.78 -32.28 -45.48
N MET A 947 -44.71 -33.00 -45.12
CA MET A 947 -43.99 -33.89 -46.04
C MET A 947 -44.89 -35.01 -46.56
N ASN A 948 -45.72 -35.62 -45.70
CA ASN A 948 -46.71 -36.60 -46.13
C ASN A 948 -47.76 -35.96 -47.08
N ARG A 949 -48.22 -34.73 -46.80
CA ARG A 949 -49.19 -34.00 -47.64
C ARG A 949 -48.59 -33.62 -49.00
N LEU A 950 -47.33 -33.22 -49.05
CA LEU A 950 -46.60 -32.92 -50.28
C LEU A 950 -46.30 -34.20 -51.08
N SER A 951 -45.99 -35.31 -50.41
CA SER A 951 -45.82 -36.62 -51.06
C SER A 951 -47.14 -37.10 -51.67
N LEU A 952 -48.27 -36.97 -50.96
CA LEU A 952 -49.59 -37.26 -51.52
C LEU A 952 -49.86 -36.40 -52.76
N LYS A 953 -49.65 -35.08 -52.66
CA LYS A 953 -49.82 -34.18 -53.80
C LYS A 953 -48.87 -34.50 -54.97
N GLN A 954 -47.66 -34.96 -54.70
CA GLN A 954 -46.75 -35.44 -55.75
C GLN A 954 -47.33 -36.68 -56.45
N THR A 955 -47.93 -37.63 -55.73
CA THR A 955 -48.61 -38.78 -56.34
C THR A 955 -49.88 -38.40 -57.11
N GLU A 956 -50.63 -37.40 -56.64
CA GLU A 956 -51.78 -36.82 -57.37
C GLU A 956 -51.32 -36.21 -58.71
N MET A 957 -50.33 -35.31 -58.68
CA MET A 957 -49.78 -34.69 -59.90
C MET A 957 -49.16 -35.72 -60.87
N GLN A 958 -48.54 -36.80 -60.35
CA GLN A 958 -47.99 -37.87 -61.17
C GLN A 958 -49.10 -38.69 -61.86
N GLY A 959 -50.25 -38.87 -61.18
CA GLY A 959 -51.45 -39.46 -61.78
C GLY A 959 -52.06 -38.57 -62.88
N GLU A 960 -52.20 -37.27 -62.63
CA GLU A 960 -52.64 -36.30 -63.66
C GLU A 960 -51.72 -36.31 -64.88
N LEU A 961 -50.39 -36.36 -64.67
CA LEU A 961 -49.41 -36.43 -65.74
C LEU A 961 -49.51 -37.73 -66.54
N SER A 962 -49.70 -38.89 -65.88
CA SER A 962 -49.93 -40.17 -66.56
C SER A 962 -51.19 -40.16 -67.42
N ILE A 963 -52.28 -39.51 -66.97
CA ILE A 963 -53.51 -39.34 -67.74
C ILE A 963 -53.27 -38.41 -68.95
N LYS A 964 -52.37 -37.42 -68.82
CA LYS A 964 -51.98 -36.54 -69.93
C LYS A 964 -51.09 -37.25 -70.95
N ASP A 965 -50.20 -38.14 -70.52
CA ASP A 965 -49.39 -38.97 -71.44
C ASP A 965 -50.25 -40.01 -72.17
N GLU A 966 -51.28 -40.56 -71.53
CA GLU A 966 -52.28 -41.42 -72.17
C GLU A 966 -53.07 -40.63 -73.24
N GLN A 967 -53.61 -39.45 -72.89
CA GLN A 967 -54.29 -38.57 -73.87
C GLN A 967 -53.37 -38.14 -75.02
N CYS A 968 -52.08 -37.89 -74.76
CA CYS A 968 -51.09 -37.60 -75.81
C CYS A 968 -50.74 -38.83 -76.67
N SER A 969 -51.00 -40.04 -76.18
CA SER A 969 -50.80 -41.29 -76.91
C SER A 969 -52.01 -41.61 -77.79
N ASP A 970 -53.23 -41.42 -77.28
CA ASP A 970 -54.47 -41.53 -78.05
C ASP A 970 -54.49 -40.56 -79.23
N LEU A 971 -54.12 -39.29 -79.00
CA LEU A 971 -54.03 -38.29 -80.08
C LEU A 971 -52.97 -38.65 -81.14
N LYS A 972 -51.87 -39.34 -80.77
CA LYS A 972 -50.90 -39.87 -81.74
C LYS A 972 -51.49 -41.03 -82.54
N LEU A 973 -52.28 -41.90 -81.93
CA LEU A 973 -52.98 -42.98 -82.64
C LEU A 973 -54.04 -42.42 -83.60
N GLU A 974 -54.76 -41.37 -83.22
CA GLU A 974 -55.71 -40.67 -84.11
C GLU A 974 -54.98 -40.00 -85.28
N VAL A 975 -53.88 -39.28 -85.03
CA VAL A 975 -53.03 -38.68 -86.08
C VAL A 975 -52.49 -39.75 -87.04
N ASN A 976 -52.01 -40.89 -86.53
CA ASN A 976 -51.54 -42.00 -87.37
C ASN A 976 -52.69 -42.60 -88.21
N SER A 977 -53.88 -42.77 -87.65
CA SER A 977 -55.05 -43.28 -88.39
C SER A 977 -55.53 -42.30 -89.48
N LEU A 978 -55.41 -40.99 -89.22
CA LEU A 978 -55.63 -39.94 -90.22
C LEU A 978 -54.54 -39.97 -91.30
N HIS A 979 -53.28 -40.22 -90.96
CA HIS A 979 -52.17 -40.37 -91.91
C HIS A 979 -52.40 -41.57 -92.84
N GLU A 980 -52.67 -42.77 -92.31
CA GLU A 980 -53.03 -43.95 -93.11
C GLU A 980 -54.26 -43.71 -94.02
N ARG A 981 -55.17 -42.81 -93.61
CA ARG A 981 -56.33 -42.43 -94.43
C ARG A 981 -55.94 -41.47 -95.55
N CYS A 982 -55.03 -40.53 -95.30
CA CYS A 982 -54.42 -39.68 -96.32
C CYS A 982 -53.63 -40.52 -97.33
N ASP A 983 -52.83 -41.50 -96.89
CA ASP A 983 -52.06 -42.38 -97.77
C ASP A 983 -52.95 -43.19 -98.71
N ARG A 984 -54.03 -43.79 -98.19
CA ARG A 984 -55.04 -44.48 -99.00
C ARG A 984 -55.76 -43.55 -99.99
N LEU A 985 -55.95 -42.28 -99.64
CA LEU A 985 -56.49 -41.27 -100.56
C LEU A 985 -55.47 -40.84 -101.62
N LEU A 986 -54.17 -40.76 -101.28
CA LEU A 986 -53.09 -40.50 -102.22
C LEU A 986 -52.90 -41.67 -103.20
N GLU A 987 -52.92 -42.92 -102.71
CA GLU A 987 -52.88 -44.12 -103.54
C GLU A 987 -54.08 -44.15 -104.51
N MET A 988 -55.30 -43.96 -104.00
CA MET A 988 -56.51 -43.86 -104.84
C MET A 988 -56.43 -42.73 -105.87
N ASN A 989 -55.92 -41.56 -105.48
CA ASN A 989 -55.73 -40.42 -106.39
C ASN A 989 -54.66 -40.73 -107.46
N SER A 990 -53.59 -41.42 -107.10
CA SER A 990 -52.57 -41.88 -108.05
C SER A 990 -53.14 -42.91 -109.05
N GLY A 991 -54.06 -43.77 -108.60
CA GLY A 991 -54.84 -44.68 -109.45
C GLY A 991 -55.72 -43.92 -110.43
N LEU A 992 -56.50 -42.96 -109.96
CA LEU A 992 -57.29 -42.06 -110.82
C LEU A 992 -56.44 -41.26 -111.81
N ASP A 993 -55.20 -40.92 -111.44
CA ASP A 993 -54.26 -40.26 -112.35
C ASP A 993 -53.60 -41.22 -113.36
N ASN A 994 -53.44 -42.50 -113.01
CA ASN A 994 -53.07 -43.56 -113.97
C ASN A 994 -54.21 -43.77 -114.98
N ASP A 995 -55.47 -43.88 -114.51
CA ASP A 995 -56.65 -44.02 -115.35
C ASP A 995 -56.84 -42.78 -116.25
N ARG A 996 -56.62 -41.57 -115.72
CA ARG A 996 -56.64 -40.32 -116.49
C ARG A 996 -55.57 -40.30 -117.58
N ARG A 997 -54.36 -40.80 -117.29
CA ARG A 997 -53.28 -40.93 -118.28
C ARG A 997 -53.60 -41.99 -119.34
N SER A 998 -54.11 -43.15 -118.96
CA SER A 998 -54.56 -44.20 -119.90
C SER A 998 -55.70 -43.71 -120.79
N LEU A 999 -56.67 -42.97 -120.25
CA LEU A 999 -57.75 -42.37 -121.02
C LEU A 999 -57.24 -41.29 -122.00
N MET A 1000 -56.27 -40.47 -121.59
CA MET A 1000 -55.61 -39.50 -122.47
C MET A 1000 -54.77 -40.18 -123.57
N GLU A 1001 -54.17 -41.33 -123.28
CA GLU A 1001 -53.46 -42.17 -124.25
C GLU A 1001 -54.43 -42.80 -125.26
N HIS A 1002 -55.59 -43.31 -124.79
CA HIS A 1002 -56.68 -43.77 -125.66
C HIS A 1002 -57.26 -42.65 -126.53
N ILE A 1003 -57.43 -41.44 -125.98
CA ILE A 1003 -57.85 -40.25 -126.73
C ILE A 1003 -56.79 -39.86 -127.77
N SER A 1004 -55.50 -39.94 -127.44
CA SER A 1004 -54.40 -39.67 -128.37
C SER A 1004 -54.31 -40.71 -129.48
N LEU A 1005 -54.54 -41.99 -129.18
CA LEU A 1005 -54.64 -43.07 -130.16
C LEU A 1005 -55.84 -42.84 -131.10
N LEU A 1006 -57.00 -42.46 -130.57
CA LEU A 1006 -58.19 -42.14 -131.36
C LEU A 1006 -57.98 -40.89 -132.24
N PHE A 1007 -57.30 -39.86 -131.73
CA PHE A 1007 -56.89 -38.71 -132.53
C PHE A 1007 -55.91 -39.11 -133.64
N THR A 1008 -54.97 -40.02 -133.36
CA THR A 1008 -54.03 -40.54 -134.36
C THR A 1008 -54.77 -41.28 -135.47
N GLN A 1009 -55.71 -42.18 -135.12
CA GLN A 1009 -56.59 -42.87 -136.08
C GLN A 1009 -57.44 -41.89 -136.91
N TYR A 1010 -57.98 -40.83 -136.27
CA TYR A 1010 -58.68 -39.75 -136.99
C TYR A 1010 -57.75 -38.99 -137.95
N HIS A 1011 -56.49 -38.77 -137.56
CA HIS A 1011 -55.50 -38.09 -138.40
C HIS A 1011 -55.02 -38.96 -139.56
N GLU A 1012 -54.82 -40.26 -139.34
CA GLU A 1012 -54.54 -41.24 -140.40
C GLU A 1012 -55.70 -41.32 -141.40
N LEU A 1013 -56.94 -41.44 -140.91
CA LEU A 1013 -58.13 -41.48 -141.76
C LEU A 1013 -58.36 -40.16 -142.53
N LEU A 1014 -58.11 -39.01 -141.90
CA LEU A 1014 -58.14 -37.70 -142.55
C LEU A 1014 -57.02 -37.58 -143.60
N THR A 1015 -55.81 -38.08 -143.31
CA THR A 1015 -54.68 -38.08 -144.25
C THR A 1015 -54.97 -38.98 -145.43
N HIS A 1016 -55.57 -40.17 -145.22
CA HIS A 1016 -56.02 -41.05 -146.29
C HIS A 1016 -57.09 -40.37 -147.14
N SER A 1017 -58.09 -39.74 -146.53
CA SER A 1017 -59.13 -38.98 -147.24
C SER A 1017 -58.58 -37.77 -148.02
N LEU A 1018 -57.52 -37.12 -147.53
CA LEU A 1018 -56.80 -36.07 -148.23
C LEU A 1018 -55.96 -36.62 -149.40
N GLN A 1019 -55.31 -37.77 -149.24
CA GLN A 1019 -54.60 -38.47 -150.32
C GLN A 1019 -55.58 -38.96 -151.41
N ASP A 1020 -56.71 -39.53 -151.03
CA ASP A 1020 -57.80 -39.88 -151.95
C ASP A 1020 -58.32 -38.63 -152.67
N LYS A 1021 -58.46 -37.50 -151.97
CA LYS A 1021 -58.85 -36.23 -152.59
C LYS A 1021 -57.78 -35.65 -153.52
N GLU A 1022 -56.49 -35.78 -153.20
CA GLU A 1022 -55.41 -35.45 -154.13
C GLU A 1022 -55.45 -36.36 -155.37
N HIS A 1023 -55.71 -37.67 -155.20
CA HIS A 1023 -55.93 -38.60 -156.31
C HIS A 1023 -57.12 -38.17 -157.19
N TYR A 1024 -58.27 -37.86 -156.60
CA TYR A 1024 -59.44 -37.35 -157.34
C TYR A 1024 -59.17 -36.01 -158.02
N HIS A 1025 -58.41 -35.10 -157.42
CA HIS A 1025 -58.09 -33.80 -158.04
C HIS A 1025 -56.99 -33.94 -159.12
N MET A 1026 -56.10 -34.93 -159.00
CA MET A 1026 -55.15 -35.33 -160.03
C MET A 1026 -55.88 -35.93 -161.24
N GLU A 1027 -56.89 -36.79 -161.00
CA GLU A 1027 -57.80 -37.27 -162.06
C GLU A 1027 -58.64 -36.14 -162.65
N GLU A 1028 -59.26 -35.28 -161.83
CA GLU A 1028 -60.06 -34.14 -162.28
C GLU A 1028 -59.24 -33.21 -163.17
N LYS A 1029 -57.99 -32.94 -162.84
CA LYS A 1029 -57.04 -32.20 -163.69
C LYS A 1029 -56.79 -32.92 -165.03
N LEU A 1030 -56.61 -34.24 -165.00
CA LEU A 1030 -56.44 -35.08 -166.20
C LEU A 1030 -57.71 -35.12 -167.07
N PHE A 1031 -58.89 -35.07 -166.45
CA PHE A 1031 -60.18 -34.89 -167.13
C PHE A 1031 -60.38 -33.45 -167.62
N ALA A 1032 -59.94 -32.43 -166.89
CA ALA A 1032 -59.98 -31.03 -167.30
C ALA A 1032 -59.07 -30.78 -168.51
N ASP A 1033 -57.89 -31.40 -168.57
CA ASP A 1033 -57.02 -31.35 -169.75
C ASP A 1033 -57.65 -32.06 -170.96
N LYS A 1034 -58.34 -33.20 -170.77
CA LYS A 1034 -59.18 -33.83 -171.81
C LYS A 1034 -60.35 -32.95 -172.23
N VAL A 1035 -61.03 -32.28 -171.29
CA VAL A 1035 -62.17 -31.39 -171.57
C VAL A 1035 -61.71 -30.11 -172.27
N ASN A 1036 -60.56 -29.55 -171.92
CA ASN A 1036 -59.92 -28.45 -172.64
C ASN A 1036 -59.49 -28.87 -174.06
N HIS A 1037 -59.04 -30.11 -174.24
CA HIS A 1037 -58.81 -30.68 -175.56
C HIS A 1037 -60.13 -30.81 -176.36
N LEU A 1038 -61.22 -31.24 -175.71
CA LEU A 1038 -62.56 -31.33 -176.32
C LEU A 1038 -63.17 -29.95 -176.62
N TYR A 1039 -62.98 -28.93 -175.79
CA TYR A 1039 -63.38 -27.55 -176.09
C TYR A 1039 -62.66 -27.02 -177.34
N ARG A 1040 -61.35 -27.27 -177.47
CA ARG A 1040 -60.56 -26.97 -178.68
C ARG A 1040 -60.92 -27.83 -179.90
N GLN A 1041 -61.75 -28.86 -179.74
CA GLN A 1041 -62.40 -29.60 -180.84
C GLN A 1041 -63.82 -29.08 -181.12
N LYS A 1042 -64.58 -28.71 -180.08
CA LYS A 1042 -65.90 -28.07 -180.16
C LYS A 1042 -65.84 -26.74 -180.90
N GLU A 1043 -64.87 -25.89 -180.57
CA GLU A 1043 -64.55 -24.64 -181.28
C GLU A 1043 -64.37 -24.89 -182.79
N LYS A 1044 -63.55 -25.88 -183.15
CA LYS A 1044 -63.31 -26.33 -184.55
C LYS A 1044 -64.48 -27.07 -185.21
N LEU A 1045 -65.55 -27.35 -184.47
CA LEU A 1045 -66.83 -27.86 -184.97
C LEU A 1045 -67.84 -26.73 -185.12
N GLU A 1046 -67.88 -25.78 -184.18
CA GLU A 1046 -68.71 -24.58 -184.23
C GLU A 1046 -68.31 -23.67 -185.40
N ASP A 1047 -67.01 -23.49 -185.66
CA ASP A 1047 -66.50 -22.85 -186.90
C ASP A 1047 -67.10 -23.49 -188.16
N LYS A 1048 -67.12 -24.84 -188.22
CA LYS A 1048 -67.63 -25.59 -189.38
C LYS A 1048 -69.14 -25.58 -189.48
N ILE A 1049 -69.85 -25.53 -188.35
CA ILE A 1049 -71.31 -25.43 -188.29
C ILE A 1049 -71.76 -24.02 -188.67
N MET A 1050 -71.03 -22.97 -188.28
CA MET A 1050 -71.31 -21.60 -188.75
C MET A 1050 -71.08 -21.44 -190.25
N GLU A 1051 -70.05 -22.09 -190.81
CA GLU A 1051 -69.80 -22.06 -192.27
C GLU A 1051 -70.94 -22.76 -193.06
N HIS A 1052 -71.54 -23.82 -192.49
CA HIS A 1052 -72.71 -24.51 -193.08
C HIS A 1052 -73.93 -23.59 -193.28
N TYR A 1053 -74.07 -22.51 -192.51
CA TYR A 1053 -75.19 -21.57 -192.63
C TYR A 1053 -75.00 -20.45 -193.66
N ARG A 1054 -73.78 -20.17 -194.13
CA ARG A 1054 -73.52 -18.97 -194.97
C ARG A 1054 -73.69 -19.14 -196.47
N LYS A 1055 -73.74 -20.36 -197.01
CA LYS A 1055 -73.76 -20.60 -198.47
C LYS A 1055 -74.96 -21.39 -199.01
N LEU A 1056 -76.16 -21.00 -198.56
CA LEU A 1056 -77.34 -21.04 -199.44
C LEU A 1056 -77.22 -20.05 -200.62
N ASN A 1057 -76.24 -19.12 -200.57
CA ASN A 1057 -75.78 -18.31 -201.69
C ASN A 1057 -74.45 -18.84 -202.30
N SER A 1058 -74.47 -19.12 -203.61
CA SER A 1058 -73.29 -19.24 -204.51
C SER A 1058 -72.10 -20.16 -204.15
N CYS A 1059 -72.18 -21.41 -204.63
CA CYS A 1059 -71.15 -22.25 -205.31
C CYS A 1059 -69.69 -22.46 -204.79
N THR A 1060 -69.12 -23.64 -205.13
CA THR A 1060 -67.68 -24.05 -205.29
C THR A 1060 -66.89 -24.85 -204.20
N THR A 1061 -66.71 -26.17 -204.46
CA THR A 1061 -65.48 -27.03 -204.49
C THR A 1061 -64.53 -27.42 -203.30
N LYS A 1062 -64.57 -28.74 -202.94
CA LYS A 1062 -63.51 -29.83 -202.94
C LYS A 1062 -62.22 -29.89 -202.03
N LYS A 1063 -61.99 -31.08 -201.40
CA LYS A 1063 -60.70 -31.85 -201.07
C LYS A 1063 -59.78 -31.37 -199.87
N LYS A 1064 -58.82 -32.11 -199.22
CA LYS A 1064 -58.41 -33.58 -199.03
C LYS A 1064 -57.12 -33.76 -198.11
N GLY A 1065 -57.02 -34.74 -197.16
CA GLY A 1065 -55.74 -35.33 -196.56
C GLY A 1065 -55.42 -35.11 -195.03
N PHE A 1066 -54.38 -35.66 -194.31
CA PHE A 1066 -53.55 -36.94 -194.35
C PHE A 1066 -52.51 -37.08 -193.14
N GLY A 1067 -51.98 -38.29 -192.77
CA GLY A 1067 -50.79 -38.60 -191.85
C GLY A 1067 -51.07 -38.95 -190.33
N ALA A 1068 -50.30 -39.66 -189.46
CA ALA A 1068 -49.04 -40.51 -189.37
C ALA A 1068 -47.77 -39.93 -188.62
N SER A 1069 -46.85 -40.63 -187.85
CA SER A 1069 -46.80 -41.88 -186.99
C SER A 1069 -45.40 -42.13 -186.25
N LEU A 1070 -45.26 -43.17 -185.36
CA LEU A 1070 -44.05 -44.07 -185.09
C LEU A 1070 -42.99 -43.93 -183.88
N VAL A 1071 -42.99 -44.87 -182.87
CA VAL A 1071 -41.87 -45.72 -182.23
C VAL A 1071 -40.83 -45.34 -181.07
N ARG A 1072 -40.80 -46.20 -179.99
CA ARG A 1072 -39.71 -46.79 -179.08
C ARG A 1072 -38.85 -46.08 -177.95
N ARG A 1073 -38.80 -46.78 -176.78
CA ARG A 1073 -37.66 -47.21 -175.86
C ARG A 1073 -36.92 -46.27 -174.84
N VAL A 1074 -37.00 -46.64 -173.52
CA VAL A 1074 -35.90 -47.08 -172.56
C VAL A 1074 -34.77 -46.07 -172.19
N ARG A 1075 -34.21 -45.91 -170.96
CA ARG A 1075 -34.12 -46.68 -169.67
C ARG A 1075 -33.74 -45.77 -168.44
N LYS A 1076 -33.71 -46.36 -167.21
CA LYS A 1076 -32.82 -46.12 -166.03
C LYS A 1076 -33.47 -45.47 -164.77
N ALA A 1077 -32.97 -45.92 -163.60
CA ALA A 1077 -33.21 -45.45 -162.21
C ALA A 1077 -34.63 -45.63 -161.65
N GLY A 1078 -34.73 -46.32 -160.51
CA GLY A 1078 -35.92 -46.45 -159.67
C GLY A 1078 -35.47 -46.50 -158.21
N SER A 1079 -36.29 -45.97 -157.30
CA SER A 1079 -35.84 -45.45 -156.00
C SER A 1079 -36.65 -45.96 -154.82
N GLU A 1080 -35.95 -46.24 -153.71
CA GLU A 1080 -36.40 -46.01 -152.31
C GLU A 1080 -37.81 -46.49 -151.90
N LEU A 1081 -37.96 -47.79 -151.62
CA LEU A 1081 -38.99 -48.31 -150.71
C LEU A 1081 -38.60 -49.70 -150.16
N LEU A 1082 -38.18 -49.79 -148.89
CA LEU A 1082 -38.41 -50.89 -147.91
C LEU A 1082 -37.38 -50.95 -146.75
N ASN A 1083 -37.89 -50.83 -145.51
CA ASN A 1083 -37.72 -51.79 -144.38
C ASN A 1083 -36.29 -52.20 -143.89
N LYS A 1084 -35.93 -51.79 -142.65
CA LYS A 1084 -34.75 -52.18 -141.81
C LYS A 1084 -33.40 -51.63 -142.36
N ASN A 1085 -32.37 -51.32 -141.56
CA ASN A 1085 -31.97 -51.83 -140.23
C ASN A 1085 -30.91 -50.94 -139.51
N ARG A 1086 -30.61 -51.25 -138.24
CA ARG A 1086 -29.33 -51.01 -137.49
C ARG A 1086 -28.76 -49.59 -137.24
N ARG A 1087 -28.66 -49.28 -135.94
CA ARG A 1087 -27.44 -49.07 -135.10
C ARG A 1087 -26.23 -48.28 -135.64
N SER A 1088 -25.60 -47.56 -134.69
CA SER A 1088 -24.25 -46.95 -134.72
C SER A 1088 -24.22 -45.66 -135.57
N TRP A 1089 -23.55 -44.58 -135.17
CA TRP A 1089 -22.24 -44.47 -134.50
C TRP A 1089 -22.16 -43.33 -133.46
N ALA A 1090 -20.94 -43.15 -132.93
CA ALA A 1090 -20.39 -41.98 -132.23
C ALA A 1090 -20.50 -41.98 -130.70
N GLU A 1091 -19.33 -42.19 -130.09
CA GLU A 1091 -19.04 -42.05 -128.67
C GLU A 1091 -18.91 -40.58 -128.23
N ASP A 1092 -19.45 -40.31 -127.04
CA ASP A 1092 -18.80 -39.61 -125.92
C ASP A 1092 -18.57 -38.08 -125.92
N SER A 1093 -18.47 -37.60 -124.67
CA SER A 1093 -17.83 -36.38 -124.18
C SER A 1093 -18.55 -35.03 -124.27
N LYS A 1094 -19.24 -34.75 -123.15
CA LYS A 1094 -19.03 -33.59 -122.26
C LYS A 1094 -19.84 -32.29 -122.42
N GLN A 1095 -20.23 -31.84 -121.23
CA GLN A 1095 -20.24 -30.46 -120.70
C GLN A 1095 -21.40 -29.49 -120.97
N SER A 1096 -21.90 -29.00 -119.83
CA SER A 1096 -22.12 -27.58 -119.47
C SER A 1096 -23.50 -26.93 -119.65
N ASP A 1097 -23.94 -26.33 -118.54
CA ASP A 1097 -24.44 -24.95 -118.40
C ASP A 1097 -25.72 -24.51 -119.17
N SER A 1098 -26.79 -23.96 -118.57
CA SER A 1098 -26.96 -23.36 -117.23
C SER A 1098 -28.31 -22.60 -117.09
N LYS A 1099 -28.64 -22.19 -115.85
CA LYS A 1099 -29.10 -20.84 -115.43
C LYS A 1099 -30.60 -20.40 -115.43
N THR A 1100 -31.10 -20.25 -114.19
CA THR A 1100 -31.93 -19.12 -113.63
C THR A 1100 -33.37 -18.89 -114.14
N TYR A 1101 -34.28 -18.19 -113.43
CA TYR A 1101 -34.25 -17.29 -112.23
C TYR A 1101 -35.57 -17.42 -111.41
N GLU A 1102 -35.56 -17.07 -110.10
CA GLU A 1102 -36.63 -16.48 -109.22
C GLU A 1102 -38.13 -16.92 -109.30
N SER A 1103 -38.95 -16.97 -108.23
CA SER A 1103 -38.77 -16.61 -106.80
C SER A 1103 -39.77 -17.34 -105.86
N ASP A 1104 -39.49 -17.31 -104.56
CA ASP A 1104 -40.39 -17.43 -103.38
C ASP A 1104 -41.61 -18.38 -103.35
N THR A 1105 -41.59 -19.39 -102.46
CA THR A 1105 -42.40 -19.40 -101.20
C THR A 1105 -42.16 -20.67 -100.36
N CYS A 1106 -42.14 -20.49 -99.03
CA CYS A 1106 -42.05 -21.45 -97.91
C CYS A 1106 -42.71 -22.85 -98.06
N GLY A 1107 -42.12 -23.90 -97.46
CA GLY A 1107 -42.90 -25.01 -96.86
C GLY A 1107 -42.36 -26.46 -96.92
N ASN A 1108 -41.43 -26.80 -96.02
CA ASN A 1108 -41.21 -28.09 -95.32
C ASN A 1108 -41.31 -29.52 -95.98
N ASP A 1109 -40.31 -30.33 -95.57
CA ASP A 1109 -40.36 -31.74 -95.12
C ASP A 1109 -40.23 -32.98 -96.04
N SER A 1110 -39.36 -33.88 -95.53
CA SER A 1110 -39.34 -35.35 -95.57
C SER A 1110 -38.73 -36.19 -96.73
N ASP A 1111 -37.41 -36.42 -96.58
CA ASP A 1111 -36.81 -37.74 -96.22
C ASP A 1111 -36.66 -38.90 -97.27
N ALA A 1112 -35.85 -39.90 -96.87
CA ALA A 1112 -35.44 -41.16 -97.51
C ALA A 1112 -34.35 -41.10 -98.63
N SER A 1113 -33.38 -42.05 -98.74
CA SER A 1113 -32.81 -43.05 -97.80
C SER A 1113 -31.52 -43.71 -98.41
N THR A 1114 -30.97 -44.73 -97.73
CA THR A 1114 -30.07 -45.85 -98.20
C THR A 1114 -28.52 -45.70 -98.33
N ASP A 1115 -27.85 -46.56 -97.54
CA ASP A 1115 -26.83 -47.60 -97.89
C ASP A 1115 -25.29 -47.37 -98.04
N ASP A 1116 -24.59 -47.65 -96.92
CA ASP A 1116 -23.67 -48.82 -96.69
C ASP A 1116 -22.14 -48.85 -97.08
N TYR A 1117 -21.39 -49.67 -96.31
CA TYR A 1117 -20.02 -50.25 -96.41
C TYR A 1117 -18.68 -49.47 -96.14
N ARG A 1118 -18.15 -49.71 -94.92
CA ARG A 1118 -16.76 -50.09 -94.52
C ARG A 1118 -15.50 -49.21 -94.80
N LEU A 1119 -14.92 -48.67 -93.70
CA LEU A 1119 -13.58 -48.93 -93.08
C LEU A 1119 -12.25 -48.93 -93.92
N PRO A 1120 -11.03 -48.71 -93.35
CA PRO A 1120 -10.64 -48.69 -91.91
C PRO A 1120 -9.67 -47.55 -91.44
N GLY A 1121 -9.37 -47.47 -90.13
CA GLY A 1121 -8.14 -46.83 -89.60
C GLY A 1121 -8.32 -45.91 -88.36
N PRO A 1122 -7.61 -46.10 -87.22
CA PRO A 1122 -7.87 -45.39 -85.95
C PRO A 1122 -6.70 -44.43 -85.53
N SER A 1123 -6.69 -43.69 -84.40
CA SER A 1123 -7.47 -43.75 -83.16
C SER A 1123 -7.71 -42.37 -82.49
N ARG A 1124 -8.75 -42.30 -81.65
CA ARG A 1124 -8.97 -41.36 -80.52
C ARG A 1124 -9.87 -42.09 -79.49
N VAL A 1125 -10.16 -41.50 -78.33
CA VAL A 1125 -11.54 -41.31 -77.79
C VAL A 1125 -11.54 -40.68 -76.38
N PHE A 1126 -12.59 -39.91 -76.12
CA PHE A 1126 -13.14 -39.39 -74.86
C PHE A 1126 -14.67 -39.55 -75.02
N GLY A 1127 -15.47 -39.91 -74.01
CA GLY A 1127 -16.93 -40.00 -74.21
C GLY A 1127 -17.72 -40.69 -73.09
N SER A 1128 -19.06 -40.58 -73.14
CA SER A 1128 -20.00 -41.04 -72.10
C SER A 1128 -21.23 -41.76 -72.68
N ASP A 1129 -21.80 -42.64 -71.85
CA ASP A 1129 -23.21 -43.06 -71.73
C ASP A 1129 -24.00 -43.85 -72.81
N ALA A 1130 -24.92 -44.65 -72.26
CA ALA A 1130 -26.26 -45.06 -72.75
C ALA A 1130 -26.49 -46.30 -73.68
N LEU A 1131 -26.91 -47.39 -73.02
CA LEU A 1131 -28.14 -48.19 -73.23
C LEU A 1131 -28.40 -49.05 -74.50
N GLY A 1132 -29.09 -50.19 -74.26
CA GLY A 1132 -29.79 -51.04 -75.23
C GLY A 1132 -30.84 -51.93 -74.53
N HIS A 1133 -31.92 -52.34 -75.21
CA HIS A 1133 -33.11 -53.02 -74.64
C HIS A 1133 -33.67 -54.11 -75.58
N ALA A 1134 -34.34 -55.15 -75.05
CA ALA A 1134 -35.41 -55.89 -75.75
C ALA A 1134 -36.28 -56.83 -74.87
N GLY A 1135 -37.59 -56.56 -74.79
CA GLY A 1135 -38.67 -57.58 -74.79
C GLY A 1135 -39.17 -58.23 -73.46
N THR A 1136 -40.39 -58.82 -73.36
CA THR A 1136 -41.57 -58.86 -74.27
C THR A 1136 -42.88 -59.32 -73.55
N ARG A 1137 -43.91 -58.44 -73.47
CA ARG A 1137 -45.40 -58.64 -73.50
C ARG A 1137 -46.21 -59.57 -72.53
N ARG A 1138 -47.34 -59.00 -72.03
CA ARG A 1138 -48.74 -59.55 -71.85
C ARG A 1138 -49.04 -60.61 -70.73
N THR A 1139 -50.25 -60.72 -70.10
CA THR A 1139 -51.52 -59.93 -70.10
C THR A 1139 -52.44 -60.12 -68.84
N VAL A 1140 -53.20 -59.05 -68.52
CA VAL A 1140 -54.44 -58.82 -67.68
C VAL A 1140 -55.52 -59.94 -67.74
N TYR A 1141 -56.54 -60.15 -66.84
CA TYR A 1141 -57.54 -59.25 -66.19
C TYR A 1141 -58.29 -59.80 -64.92
N TYR A 1142 -58.64 -58.92 -63.94
CA TYR A 1142 -59.88 -58.80 -63.09
C TYR A 1142 -60.37 -60.02 -62.21
N THR A 1143 -61.27 -59.93 -61.20
CA THR A 1143 -62.41 -59.02 -60.85
C THR A 1143 -62.55 -58.68 -59.33
N ASP A 1144 -63.58 -57.89 -58.99
CA ASP A 1144 -64.01 -57.33 -57.69
C ASP A 1144 -64.60 -58.33 -56.65
N ASP A 1145 -64.73 -57.95 -55.36
CA ASP A 1145 -65.99 -57.46 -54.72
C ASP A 1145 -65.81 -57.13 -53.20
N SER A 1146 -66.86 -56.65 -52.49
CA SER A 1146 -66.82 -56.17 -51.08
C SER A 1146 -67.78 -56.94 -50.09
N PRO A 1147 -68.10 -56.51 -48.83
CA PRO A 1147 -68.05 -57.42 -47.65
C PRO A 1147 -69.42 -57.66 -46.95
N PRO A 1148 -69.53 -58.37 -45.78
CA PRO A 1148 -69.40 -57.70 -44.45
C PRO A 1148 -69.00 -58.59 -43.23
N SER A 1149 -68.82 -57.95 -42.05
CA SER A 1149 -69.01 -58.50 -40.67
C SER A 1149 -68.06 -59.60 -40.12
N SER A 1150 -67.83 -59.76 -38.80
CA SER A 1150 -67.98 -58.85 -37.64
C SER A 1150 -67.31 -59.37 -36.35
N ALA A 1151 -66.59 -58.49 -35.64
CA ALA A 1151 -66.42 -58.36 -34.18
C ALA A 1151 -66.16 -59.56 -33.22
N SER A 1152 -65.15 -59.40 -32.35
CA SER A 1152 -65.32 -59.60 -30.89
C SER A 1152 -64.37 -58.73 -30.03
N LEU A 1153 -64.97 -58.12 -29.00
CA LEU A 1153 -64.45 -57.46 -27.79
C LEU A 1153 -65.38 -57.91 -26.64
N PRO A 1154 -65.22 -57.56 -25.34
CA PRO A 1154 -64.19 -56.77 -24.66
C PRO A 1154 -63.32 -57.70 -23.74
N THR A 1155 -62.91 -57.47 -22.46
CA THR A 1155 -63.15 -56.44 -21.42
C THR A 1155 -62.08 -56.46 -20.31
N GLU A 1156 -61.86 -55.31 -19.66
CA GLU A 1156 -61.59 -55.08 -18.21
C GLU A 1156 -60.37 -55.77 -17.48
N ARG A 1157 -59.51 -55.01 -16.78
CA ARG A 1157 -59.57 -54.54 -15.36
C ARG A 1157 -59.47 -55.70 -14.34
N LEU A 1158 -58.74 -55.61 -13.21
CA LEU A 1158 -58.10 -54.47 -12.51
C LEU A 1158 -56.92 -54.97 -11.63
N LEU A 1159 -56.43 -54.10 -10.74
CA LEU A 1159 -55.74 -54.35 -9.45
C LEU A 1159 -56.13 -55.66 -8.72
N SER A 1160 -55.35 -56.27 -7.81
CA SER A 1160 -53.95 -56.10 -7.34
C SER A 1160 -53.58 -57.20 -6.31
N GLU A 1161 -52.35 -57.15 -5.76
CA GLU A 1161 -51.91 -57.68 -4.45
C GLU A 1161 -51.72 -59.19 -4.16
N SER A 1162 -50.60 -59.43 -3.46
CA SER A 1162 -50.40 -60.35 -2.32
C SER A 1162 -50.08 -61.85 -2.47
N PHE A 1163 -48.80 -62.14 -2.15
CA PHE A 1163 -48.30 -63.05 -1.10
C PHE A 1163 -48.83 -64.49 -0.88
N GLN A 1164 -47.85 -65.42 -0.85
CA GLN A 1164 -47.74 -66.62 0.01
C GLN A 1164 -48.75 -67.79 -0.23
N GLU A 1165 -48.43 -69.06 0.07
CA GLU A 1165 -47.26 -69.63 0.78
C GLU A 1165 -46.87 -71.07 0.34
N GLN A 1166 -45.62 -71.47 0.69
CA GLN A 1166 -45.11 -72.83 1.02
C GLN A 1166 -45.52 -74.11 0.26
N GLY A 1167 -44.55 -74.99 0.00
CA GLY A 1167 -44.76 -76.45 0.07
C GLY A 1167 -43.88 -77.35 -0.81
N ASP A 1168 -42.83 -77.93 -0.23
CA ASP A 1168 -42.41 -79.36 -0.31
C ASP A 1168 -42.24 -80.13 -1.65
N ASN A 1169 -41.32 -81.11 -1.82
CA ASN A 1169 -40.11 -81.49 -1.04
C ASN A 1169 -39.22 -82.47 -1.85
N SER A 1170 -37.97 -82.71 -1.39
CA SER A 1170 -37.11 -83.89 -1.66
C SER A 1170 -36.53 -84.05 -3.11
N ALA A 1171 -35.38 -84.73 -3.36
CA ALA A 1171 -34.40 -85.39 -2.48
C ALA A 1171 -32.98 -85.48 -3.11
N GLN A 1172 -31.92 -85.54 -2.27
CA GLN A 1172 -30.76 -86.48 -2.27
C GLN A 1172 -29.98 -86.83 -3.58
N MET A 1173 -28.64 -87.04 -3.60
CA MET A 1173 -27.53 -86.90 -2.61
C MET A 1173 -26.15 -87.07 -3.34
N GLU A 1174 -25.06 -86.48 -2.81
CA GLU A 1174 -23.59 -86.80 -2.88
C GLU A 1174 -22.95 -87.50 -4.13
N THR A 1175 -21.68 -87.29 -4.53
CA THR A 1175 -20.42 -87.17 -3.75
C THR A 1175 -19.30 -86.30 -4.39
N ASN A 1176 -18.77 -85.33 -3.62
CA ASN A 1176 -17.34 -85.11 -3.29
C ASN A 1176 -16.20 -85.24 -4.36
N LEU A 1177 -15.59 -84.11 -4.81
CA LEU A 1177 -14.22 -83.65 -4.42
C LEU A 1177 -13.53 -82.61 -5.37
N LYS A 1178 -13.14 -81.46 -4.80
CA LYS A 1178 -12.01 -80.54 -5.11
C LYS A 1178 -11.56 -80.25 -6.57
N SER A 1179 -11.68 -78.98 -6.98
CA SER A 1179 -10.53 -78.06 -7.21
C SER A 1179 -11.01 -76.62 -7.52
N GLU A 1180 -10.09 -75.65 -7.55
CA GLU A 1180 -10.41 -74.21 -7.58
C GLU A 1180 -10.58 -73.63 -8.99
N THR A 1181 -11.57 -72.76 -9.19
CA THR A 1181 -11.35 -71.47 -9.87
C THR A 1181 -12.44 -70.47 -9.48
N GLN A 1182 -12.07 -69.20 -9.27
CA GLN A 1182 -13.03 -68.10 -9.10
C GLN A 1182 -13.39 -67.51 -10.47
N ALA A 1183 -14.66 -67.19 -10.67
CA ALA A 1183 -15.15 -66.34 -11.75
C ALA A 1183 -16.20 -65.37 -11.18
N GLU A 1184 -16.19 -64.14 -11.67
CA GLU A 1184 -16.77 -62.96 -11.01
C GLU A 1184 -18.30 -62.95 -10.98
N SER A 1185 -18.88 -62.33 -9.95
CA SER A 1185 -20.30 -62.00 -9.89
C SER A 1185 -20.49 -60.49 -9.66
N ARG A 1186 -21.49 -59.91 -10.33
CA ARG A 1186 -21.78 -58.47 -10.29
C ARG A 1186 -22.64 -58.12 -9.06
N PRO A 1187 -22.31 -57.09 -8.27
CA PRO A 1187 -23.22 -56.58 -7.24
C PRO A 1187 -24.34 -55.72 -7.85
N PHE A 1188 -25.54 -55.85 -7.29
CA PHE A 1188 -26.69 -54.99 -7.60
C PHE A 1188 -26.69 -53.75 -6.68
N LEU A 1189 -27.23 -52.63 -7.16
CA LEU A 1189 -27.37 -51.40 -6.37
C LEU A 1189 -28.71 -51.39 -5.61
N ILE A 1190 -28.70 -51.09 -4.31
CA ILE A 1190 -29.91 -50.93 -3.49
C ILE A 1190 -29.97 -49.49 -2.96
N TYR A 1191 -31.09 -48.81 -3.19
CA TYR A 1191 -31.38 -47.49 -2.62
C TYR A 1191 -31.97 -47.64 -1.22
N ASN A 1192 -31.43 -46.88 -0.25
CA ASN A 1192 -32.10 -46.60 1.01
C ASN A 1192 -32.53 -45.12 1.06
N LYS A 1193 -33.76 -44.86 1.51
CA LYS A 1193 -34.41 -43.55 1.44
C LYS A 1193 -34.75 -43.06 2.86
N VAL A 1194 -33.99 -42.09 3.37
CA VAL A 1194 -34.27 -41.42 4.64
C VAL A 1194 -34.98 -40.10 4.37
N SER A 1195 -36.05 -39.80 5.12
CA SER A 1195 -36.81 -38.55 5.02
C SER A 1195 -36.55 -37.70 6.25
N ALA A 1196 -36.13 -36.45 6.07
CA ALA A 1196 -35.99 -35.50 7.16
C ALA A 1196 -37.33 -34.83 7.47
N VAL A 1197 -37.75 -34.84 8.74
CA VAL A 1197 -38.94 -34.13 9.22
C VAL A 1197 -38.48 -32.84 9.93
N ILE A 1198 -39.09 -31.72 9.55
CA ILE A 1198 -38.84 -30.41 10.15
C ILE A 1198 -39.62 -30.30 11.47
N ASN A 1199 -39.02 -29.67 12.49
CA ASN A 1199 -39.79 -29.14 13.61
C ASN A 1199 -39.15 -27.85 14.16
N GLU A 1200 -39.97 -26.88 14.57
CA GLU A 1200 -39.55 -25.52 14.95
C GLU A 1200 -39.66 -25.27 16.46
N SER A 1201 -38.78 -24.42 17.02
CA SER A 1201 -38.94 -23.70 18.31
C SER A 1201 -37.93 -22.56 18.36
N LYS A 1202 -38.31 -21.30 18.07
CA LYS A 1202 -39.05 -20.31 18.88
C LYS A 1202 -38.19 -19.58 19.94
N ASN A 1203 -38.21 -18.25 19.84
CA ASN A 1203 -37.54 -17.30 20.74
C ASN A 1203 -38.16 -17.26 22.14
N ILE A 1204 -37.39 -16.75 23.12
CA ILE A 1204 -37.83 -15.84 24.20
C ILE A 1204 -36.60 -15.03 24.69
N SER A 1205 -36.83 -13.90 25.35
CA SER A 1205 -35.88 -12.80 25.57
C SER A 1205 -35.46 -12.58 27.04
N SER A 1206 -34.22 -12.09 27.26
CA SER A 1206 -33.76 -11.01 28.21
C SER A 1206 -34.26 -10.96 29.69
N PRO A 1207 -33.55 -10.34 30.67
CA PRO A 1207 -32.54 -9.27 30.51
C PRO A 1207 -31.30 -9.36 31.46
N MET A 1208 -30.60 -8.23 31.59
CA MET A 1208 -29.30 -8.00 32.27
C MET A 1208 -29.35 -8.01 33.81
N LYS A 1209 -28.16 -8.10 34.43
CA LYS A 1209 -27.80 -7.21 35.55
C LYS A 1209 -26.28 -7.09 35.75
N ASP A 1210 -25.82 -5.86 35.99
CA ASP A 1210 -24.44 -5.55 36.39
C ASP A 1210 -24.23 -5.69 37.91
N ALA A 1211 -23.00 -5.98 38.31
CA ALA A 1211 -22.43 -5.66 39.62
C ALA A 1211 -20.90 -5.63 39.52
N VAL A 1212 -20.26 -4.75 40.30
CA VAL A 1212 -18.80 -4.57 40.39
C VAL A 1212 -18.34 -5.03 41.77
N GLN A 1213 -17.02 -5.23 41.93
CA GLN A 1213 -16.22 -4.84 43.11
C GLN A 1213 -15.49 -5.96 43.91
N ASP A 1214 -14.16 -5.78 43.92
CA ASP A 1214 -13.13 -6.05 44.94
C ASP A 1214 -12.70 -7.46 45.41
N GLU A 1215 -11.49 -7.39 45.97
CA GLU A 1215 -10.46 -8.37 46.28
C GLU A 1215 -10.82 -9.44 47.33
N ALA A 1216 -10.17 -10.61 47.24
CA ALA A 1216 -9.38 -11.16 48.36
C ALA A 1216 -8.44 -12.30 47.92
N LEU A 1217 -7.26 -12.36 48.55
CA LEU A 1217 -6.27 -13.44 48.38
C LEU A 1217 -6.75 -14.79 48.97
N THR A 1218 -6.43 -15.91 48.31
CA THR A 1218 -5.79 -17.07 48.97
C THR A 1218 -5.30 -18.13 47.97
N GLU A 1219 -4.04 -18.51 48.07
CA GLU A 1219 -3.62 -19.89 47.74
C GLU A 1219 -4.07 -20.84 48.87
N PRO A 1220 -4.18 -22.16 48.62
CA PRO A 1220 -3.03 -22.99 48.97
C PRO A 1220 -2.71 -24.12 47.98
N SER A 1221 -1.48 -24.60 48.05
CA SER A 1221 -1.00 -25.79 47.34
C SER A 1221 -1.43 -27.11 48.00
N ALA A 1222 -1.66 -28.16 47.19
CA ALA A 1222 -1.66 -29.55 47.63
C ALA A 1222 -1.51 -30.52 46.44
N ASP A 1223 -0.50 -31.41 46.50
CA ASP A 1223 -0.40 -32.55 45.58
C ASP A 1223 -1.53 -33.57 45.79
N LYS A 1224 -2.04 -34.15 44.69
CA LYS A 1224 -2.52 -35.54 44.61
C LYS A 1224 -2.83 -35.99 43.18
N GLU A 1225 -2.19 -37.08 42.74
CA GLU A 1225 -2.79 -37.95 41.72
C GLU A 1225 -4.10 -38.57 42.24
N PRO A 1226 -5.00 -39.01 41.35
CA PRO A 1226 -4.97 -40.44 41.05
C PRO A 1226 -5.26 -40.82 39.59
N LYS A 1227 -4.30 -41.56 39.00
CA LYS A 1227 -4.44 -42.74 38.13
C LYS A 1227 -5.69 -42.94 37.23
N THR A 1228 -5.35 -43.16 35.94
CA THR A 1228 -5.94 -44.13 35.00
C THR A 1228 -7.39 -43.93 34.53
N GLY A 1229 -7.53 -43.51 33.27
CA GLY A 1229 -8.76 -43.61 32.48
C GLY A 1229 -8.47 -43.39 31.00
N SER A 1230 -8.12 -44.44 30.27
CA SER A 1230 -7.89 -44.38 28.81
C SER A 1230 -9.17 -44.70 28.05
N PRO A 1231 -9.58 -43.83 27.11
CA PRO A 1231 -10.34 -44.24 25.93
C PRO A 1231 -9.51 -43.98 24.67
N ILE A 1232 -9.12 -45.06 23.99
CA ILE A 1232 -8.62 -45.01 22.61
C ILE A 1232 -9.76 -44.49 21.72
N TRP A 1233 -9.53 -43.38 21.01
CA TRP A 1233 -10.37 -42.98 19.88
C TRP A 1233 -9.67 -43.34 18.58
N TYR A 1234 -10.36 -44.07 17.71
CA TYR A 1234 -9.91 -44.35 16.36
C TYR A 1234 -10.25 -43.17 15.45
N GLU A 1235 -9.23 -42.50 14.91
CA GLU A 1235 -9.41 -41.73 13.68
C GLU A 1235 -9.64 -42.67 12.50
N TYR A 1236 -10.60 -42.34 11.65
CA TYR A 1236 -10.78 -42.99 10.35
C TYR A 1236 -11.46 -42.03 9.37
N GLY A 1237 -10.91 -41.97 8.15
CA GLY A 1237 -11.65 -41.56 6.95
C GLY A 1237 -11.63 -40.07 6.63
N CYS A 1238 -10.82 -39.70 5.64
CA CYS A 1238 -11.14 -38.58 4.77
C CYS A 1238 -12.40 -38.89 3.95
N VAL A 1239 -13.24 -37.87 3.73
CA VAL A 1239 -13.99 -37.65 2.48
C VAL A 1239 -13.88 -36.16 2.16
#